data_AF-A0A017T812-F1
#
_entry.id   AF-A0A017T812-F1
#
_cell.length_a   1.000
_cell.length_b   1.000
_cell.length_c   1.000
_cell.angle_alpha   90.00
_cell.angle_beta   90.00
_cell.angle_gamma   90.00
#
_symmetry.space_group_name_H-M   'P 1'
#
loop_
_entity.id
_entity.type
_entity.pdbx_description
1 polymer ?
#
loop_
_entity_poly.entity_id
_entity_poly.type
_entity_poly.pdbx_seq_one_letter_code
_entity_poly.pdbx_strand_id
1 'polypeptide(L)'
;MRFAALCGLTLPLLVAGCGDDRKLYPAPEVPGENVFTGNLFAHEQQLDLLLTIDNSRSMKEKQEILAAAIPRLLQGLTNPPCLDGAEAPVAAQPAGPFDPCPAGSWRERLAYRDIHVGVISTSLGGHGSDSCQVEDAATRSNNDRGHLLARSSPELDGDLAEKTYAGKGFLAWDPAQELDGEPFSPGADDGEIDLEADSERDQNTTALIPVLTEMVQGVGQIGCGYEAQLESWYRFLVDPEPYETLSVVDGEATPQGIDEALLKQRADFLRPGSTVLIVQLSDENDCSMREGGLAYLAAQIQQDDGSAYRMPRARNECAFDPGDACCASCAQSPPECPEDPTCFVNGDPAQGIDTVPSYADHPNLRCFDQKRRFGVDYLYPLSRYEEALRNPQIQNRAGEIVDNPLFLDLDPDDADRGTRSFIFFAGIVGVPWQDLARDPADLSRGLKDSLELNNEAAGGRSAWDIILGVAGSSTGPRDPFMRESIEPRSGTNPITGDAMRPAGSTTPNAINGSEHNDAVQSDLQYACIFDLPEAVDCAANPDGCECVVGNDNPLCAPDPANGGERTLRVKGKAYPGLRQLQLLRALGNQGITGSVCPAQLDDAARADVGYAPVVDAMLDRLLGIPYTSTCLESPLKVQAEGQVSCTMVEGRYVTGACTCAEARGRREVSEAGAALVEGLKSDAQLPTALEAPNCFCEMAQLTGEALQACQSDVSEPVQTAGGETVHGWCYVDADQRVGAPELSASCMQGAQRALRFVGQGAPTEPSVVALSCITK
;
A
#
# COMPACT_ATOMS: atom_id res chain seq x y z
N MET A 1 -5.49 69.53 25.13
CA MET A 1 -5.67 70.44 23.97
C MET A 1 -5.32 69.63 22.72
N ARG A 2 -6.16 69.31 21.74
CA ARG A 2 -7.53 69.71 21.35
C ARG A 2 -8.33 68.44 21.00
N PHE A 3 -9.64 68.52 21.22
CA PHE A 3 -10.69 67.54 20.95
C PHE A 3 -11.20 67.61 19.50
N ALA A 4 -11.68 66.47 18.96
CA ALA A 4 -12.96 66.26 18.24
C ALA A 4 -12.96 64.80 17.71
N ALA A 5 -13.71 63.85 18.31
CA ALA A 5 -15.12 63.50 18.06
C ALA A 5 -15.35 62.89 16.65
N LEU A 6 -16.14 61.85 16.36
CA LEU A 6 -16.90 60.81 17.08
C LEU A 6 -17.67 60.10 15.93
N CYS A 7 -17.67 58.78 15.80
CA CYS A 7 -18.82 58.06 15.24
C CYS A 7 -18.67 56.55 15.50
N GLY A 8 -19.56 56.03 16.33
CA GLY A 8 -19.66 54.60 16.59
C GLY A 8 -20.38 53.89 15.45
N LEU A 9 -20.03 52.62 15.26
CA LEU A 9 -20.85 51.64 14.57
C LEU A 9 -20.49 50.25 15.13
N THR A 10 -21.46 49.70 15.83
CA THR A 10 -21.59 48.28 16.19
C THR A 10 -21.58 47.43 14.91
N LEU A 11 -20.65 46.48 14.80
CA LEU A 11 -20.68 45.44 13.77
C LEU A 11 -21.15 44.10 14.40
N PRO A 12 -22.02 43.33 13.72
CA PRO A 12 -22.63 42.11 14.24
C PRO A 12 -21.68 40.91 14.20
N LEU A 13 -21.89 39.95 15.11
CA LEU A 13 -21.36 38.59 15.01
C LEU A 13 -21.81 37.97 13.67
N LEU A 14 -20.86 37.63 12.82
CA LEU A 14 -21.04 36.65 11.75
C LEU A 14 -20.59 35.30 12.31
N VAL A 15 -21.56 34.43 12.56
CA VAL A 15 -21.33 32.98 12.70
C VAL A 15 -21.01 32.48 11.30
N ALA A 16 -19.74 32.20 11.03
CA ALA A 16 -19.36 31.42 9.86
C ALA A 16 -19.68 29.96 10.18
N GLY A 17 -20.81 29.46 9.68
CA GLY A 17 -21.02 28.03 9.55
C GLY A 17 -20.09 27.51 8.46
N CYS A 18 -19.38 26.42 8.75
CA CYS A 18 -18.66 25.64 7.75
C CYS A 18 -19.69 25.07 6.77
N GLY A 19 -19.79 25.69 5.59
CA GLY A 19 -20.47 25.12 4.43
C GLY A 19 -19.41 24.52 3.51
N ASP A 20 -19.65 23.29 3.10
CA ASP A 20 -18.85 22.47 2.20
C ASP A 20 -18.80 23.13 0.80
N ASP A 21 -17.64 23.66 0.39
CA ASP A 21 -17.48 24.42 -0.85
C ASP A 21 -17.11 23.49 -2.03
N ARG A 22 -18.04 22.61 -2.41
CA ARG A 22 -18.04 21.98 -3.75
C ARG A 22 -18.56 23.00 -4.77
N LYS A 23 -17.66 23.71 -5.45
CA LYS A 23 -18.05 24.66 -6.51
C LYS A 23 -18.57 23.91 -7.75
N LEU A 24 -19.88 23.92 -7.90
CA LEU A 24 -20.64 23.53 -9.09
C LEU A 24 -20.38 24.50 -10.25
N TYR A 25 -20.15 23.99 -11.47
CA TYR A 25 -20.24 24.79 -12.69
C TYR A 25 -21.71 25.07 -13.04
N PRO A 26 -22.07 26.27 -13.52
CA PRO A 26 -23.42 26.54 -14.01
C PRO A 26 -23.60 25.95 -15.42
N ALA A 27 -24.54 25.02 -15.57
CA ALA A 27 -25.17 24.72 -16.86
C ALA A 27 -25.90 25.99 -17.37
N PRO A 28 -26.16 26.13 -18.69
CA PRO A 28 -27.03 27.19 -19.19
C PRO A 28 -28.40 27.08 -18.51
N GLU A 29 -28.75 28.08 -17.71
CA GLU A 29 -30.03 28.16 -17.00
C GLU A 29 -31.20 28.04 -17.99
N VAL A 30 -31.93 26.93 -17.94
CA VAL A 30 -33.33 26.91 -18.40
C VAL A 30 -34.14 27.51 -17.25
N PRO A 31 -34.80 28.66 -17.41
CA PRO A 31 -35.49 29.32 -16.30
C PRO A 31 -36.64 28.44 -15.79
N GLY A 32 -36.50 27.88 -14.59
CA GLY A 32 -37.61 27.25 -13.84
C GLY A 32 -37.43 25.80 -13.39
N GLU A 33 -36.31 25.13 -13.65
CA GLU A 33 -36.05 23.76 -13.17
C GLU A 33 -34.70 23.68 -12.44
N ASN A 34 -34.67 23.08 -11.24
CA ASN A 34 -33.44 22.84 -10.50
C ASN A 34 -32.69 21.68 -11.19
N VAL A 35 -31.52 21.94 -11.76
CA VAL A 35 -30.72 20.92 -12.46
C VAL A 35 -29.58 20.44 -11.55
N PHE A 36 -29.50 19.14 -11.32
CA PHE A 36 -28.33 18.49 -10.70
C PHE A 36 -27.34 18.10 -11.80
N THR A 37 -26.10 18.55 -11.67
CA THR A 37 -24.97 18.14 -12.52
C THR A 37 -23.86 17.59 -11.65
N GLY A 38 -23.35 16.42 -12.01
CA GLY A 38 -22.27 15.76 -11.29
C GLY A 38 -21.53 14.76 -12.16
N ASN A 39 -20.32 14.41 -11.74
CA ASN A 39 -19.52 13.33 -12.33
C ASN A 39 -19.61 12.10 -11.41
N LEU A 40 -19.90 10.95 -11.98
CA LEU A 40 -19.73 9.64 -11.36
C LEU A 40 -18.48 9.03 -11.99
N PHE A 41 -17.52 8.62 -11.17
CA PHE A 41 -16.38 7.84 -11.64
C PHE A 41 -16.75 6.39 -11.55
N ALA A 42 -16.99 5.76 -12.69
CA ALA A 42 -17.20 4.32 -12.74
C ALA A 42 -15.88 3.63 -12.42
N HIS A 43 -15.83 3.08 -11.22
CA HIS A 43 -14.75 2.23 -10.77
C HIS A 43 -15.41 1.05 -10.07
N GLU A 44 -15.06 -0.14 -10.52
CA GLU A 44 -15.52 -1.41 -10.04
C GLU A 44 -14.87 -1.56 -8.68
N GLN A 45 -15.46 -2.41 -7.87
CA GLN A 45 -14.87 -2.75 -6.59
C GLN A 45 -13.76 -3.77 -6.82
N GLN A 46 -12.86 -3.45 -7.77
CA GLN A 46 -11.65 -4.15 -8.16
C GLN A 46 -10.47 -3.63 -7.33
N LEU A 47 -9.82 -4.54 -6.62
CA LEU A 47 -8.63 -4.27 -5.83
C LEU A 47 -7.52 -5.24 -6.19
N ASP A 48 -6.36 -4.72 -6.58
CA ASP A 48 -5.13 -5.50 -6.69
C ASP A 48 -4.30 -5.23 -5.41
N LEU A 49 -4.31 -6.19 -4.50
CA LEU A 49 -3.58 -6.16 -3.23
C LEU A 49 -2.26 -6.91 -3.37
N LEU A 50 -1.13 -6.21 -3.25
CA LEU A 50 0.20 -6.82 -3.23
C LEU A 50 0.78 -6.76 -1.82
N LEU A 51 1.02 -7.92 -1.20
CA LEU A 51 1.78 -8.05 0.03
C LEU A 51 3.27 -8.21 -0.30
N THR A 52 4.09 -7.30 0.20
CA THR A 52 5.53 -7.24 -0.01
C THR A 52 6.19 -7.47 1.34
N ILE A 53 6.76 -8.65 1.53
CA ILE A 53 7.12 -9.14 2.86
C ILE A 53 8.62 -9.33 2.95
N ASP A 54 9.20 -8.66 3.95
CA ASP A 54 10.58 -8.85 4.32
C ASP A 54 10.81 -10.28 4.82
N ASN A 55 11.79 -10.96 4.22
CA ASN A 55 12.22 -12.30 4.59
C ASN A 55 13.60 -12.32 5.28
N SER A 56 14.02 -11.17 5.81
CA SER A 56 15.18 -11.04 6.70
C SER A 56 15.04 -11.92 7.93
N ARG A 57 16.19 -12.18 8.55
CA ARG A 57 16.22 -12.85 9.86
C ARG A 57 15.43 -12.02 10.88
N SER A 58 14.68 -12.70 11.74
CA SER A 58 13.78 -12.13 12.75
C SER A 58 12.39 -11.69 12.26
N MET A 59 12.07 -11.88 10.97
CA MET A 59 10.74 -11.57 10.42
C MET A 59 9.63 -12.56 10.78
N LYS A 60 9.96 -13.74 11.30
CA LYS A 60 8.98 -14.81 11.59
C LYS A 60 7.78 -14.32 12.40
N GLU A 61 7.99 -13.75 13.58
CA GLU A 61 6.88 -13.34 14.44
C GLU A 61 6.04 -12.20 13.80
N LYS A 62 6.65 -11.35 12.98
CA LYS A 62 5.95 -10.26 12.29
C LYS A 62 5.06 -10.79 11.18
N GLN A 63 5.51 -11.81 10.44
CA GLN A 63 4.69 -12.53 9.47
C GLN A 63 3.53 -13.27 10.15
N GLU A 64 3.73 -13.85 11.33
CA GLU A 64 2.65 -14.45 12.13
C GLU A 64 1.61 -13.42 12.58
N ILE A 65 2.03 -12.22 12.97
CA ILE A 65 1.11 -11.12 13.32
C ILE A 65 0.35 -10.62 12.07
N LEU A 66 1.01 -10.52 10.92
CA LEU A 66 0.33 -10.19 9.66
C LEU A 66 -0.68 -11.27 9.27
N ALA A 67 -0.30 -12.54 9.35
CA ALA A 67 -1.18 -13.69 9.15
C ALA A 67 -2.44 -13.62 10.04
N ALA A 68 -2.27 -13.28 11.32
CA ALA A 68 -3.40 -13.09 12.23
C ALA A 68 -4.29 -11.89 11.89
N ALA A 69 -3.77 -10.89 11.15
CA ALA A 69 -4.52 -9.70 10.72
C ALA A 69 -5.25 -9.89 9.38
N ILE A 70 -4.85 -10.88 8.56
CA ILE A 70 -5.46 -11.17 7.24
C ILE A 70 -6.97 -11.37 7.31
N PRO A 71 -7.55 -12.13 8.26
CA PRO A 71 -9.00 -12.28 8.34
C PRO A 71 -9.72 -10.93 8.50
N ARG A 72 -9.21 -10.04 9.35
CA ARG A 72 -9.79 -8.70 9.55
C ARG A 72 -9.71 -7.86 8.29
N LEU A 73 -8.55 -7.88 7.60
CA LEU A 73 -8.36 -7.13 6.36
C LEU A 73 -9.32 -7.62 5.27
N LEU A 74 -9.34 -8.93 4.99
CA LEU A 74 -10.17 -9.49 3.94
C LEU A 74 -11.66 -9.34 4.26
N GLN A 75 -12.12 -9.63 5.49
CA GLN A 75 -13.52 -9.42 5.86
C GLN A 75 -13.91 -7.94 5.79
N GLY A 76 -13.03 -7.03 6.23
CA GLY A 76 -13.26 -5.59 6.16
C GLY A 76 -13.34 -5.06 4.73
N LEU A 77 -12.68 -5.71 3.77
CA LEU A 77 -12.78 -5.43 2.35
C LEU A 77 -14.01 -6.06 1.73
N THR A 78 -14.24 -7.37 1.94
CA THR A 78 -15.19 -8.18 1.18
C THR A 78 -16.58 -8.30 1.80
N ASN A 79 -16.71 -8.13 3.12
CA ASN A 79 -18.01 -8.14 3.79
C ASN A 79 -18.03 -7.20 5.01
N PRO A 80 -17.96 -5.87 4.79
CA PRO A 80 -17.91 -4.92 5.88
C PRO A 80 -19.17 -4.97 6.76
N PRO A 81 -19.03 -4.69 8.07
CA PRO A 81 -20.14 -4.82 9.00
C PRO A 81 -21.26 -3.83 8.68
N CYS A 82 -22.50 -4.28 8.89
CA CYS A 82 -23.65 -3.41 8.96
C CYS A 82 -23.66 -2.67 10.31
N LEU A 83 -23.87 -1.36 10.25
CA LEU A 83 -23.97 -0.45 11.38
C LEU A 83 -25.41 0.06 11.54
N ASP A 84 -25.81 0.33 12.78
CA ASP A 84 -27.10 0.96 13.10
C ASP A 84 -27.05 2.49 13.08
N GLY A 85 -28.19 3.13 13.41
CA GLY A 85 -28.37 4.57 13.56
C GLY A 85 -27.32 5.31 14.42
N ALA A 86 -26.59 4.59 15.27
CA ALA A 86 -25.58 5.11 16.18
C ALA A 86 -24.14 4.69 15.77
N GLU A 87 -23.96 4.22 14.53
CA GLU A 87 -22.69 3.73 13.99
C GLU A 87 -22.14 2.51 14.74
N ALA A 88 -23.01 1.75 15.42
CA ALA A 88 -22.64 0.53 16.12
C ALA A 88 -22.94 -0.71 15.27
N PRO A 89 -22.05 -1.74 15.24
CA PRO A 89 -22.33 -2.98 14.53
C PRO A 89 -23.62 -3.65 15.01
N VAL A 90 -24.51 -4.00 14.09
CA VAL A 90 -25.73 -4.75 14.42
C VAL A 90 -25.41 -6.21 14.74
N ALA A 91 -26.22 -6.82 15.61
CA ALA A 91 -25.99 -8.20 16.07
C ALA A 91 -26.14 -9.26 14.96
N ALA A 92 -26.97 -8.99 13.95
CA ALA A 92 -27.12 -9.85 12.79
C ALA A 92 -26.34 -9.24 11.62
N GLN A 93 -25.38 -9.97 11.08
CA GLN A 93 -24.58 -9.54 9.93
C GLN A 93 -24.97 -10.38 8.69
N PRO A 94 -24.94 -9.79 7.48
CA PRO A 94 -25.14 -10.52 6.23
C PRO A 94 -24.07 -11.61 6.04
N ALA A 95 -24.44 -12.71 5.38
CA ALA A 95 -23.53 -13.84 5.17
C ALA A 95 -22.48 -13.54 4.08
N GLY A 96 -22.84 -12.76 3.06
CA GLY A 96 -21.92 -12.37 1.99
C GLY A 96 -22.11 -10.93 1.48
N PRO A 97 -21.27 -10.51 0.52
CA PRO A 97 -21.26 -9.15 -0.05
C PRO A 97 -22.53 -8.75 -0.82
N PHE A 98 -23.32 -9.73 -1.28
CA PHE A 98 -24.55 -9.49 -2.03
C PHE A 98 -25.78 -9.39 -1.13
N ASP A 99 -25.70 -9.88 0.10
CA ASP A 99 -26.84 -9.86 1.01
C ASP A 99 -27.10 -8.44 1.54
N PRO A 100 -28.37 -8.01 1.67
CA PRO A 100 -28.69 -6.72 2.24
C PRO A 100 -28.43 -6.69 3.75
N CYS A 101 -28.09 -5.51 4.27
CA CYS A 101 -28.08 -5.30 5.72
C CYS A 101 -29.47 -5.49 6.33
N PRO A 102 -29.56 -5.90 7.61
CA PRO A 102 -30.83 -5.91 8.33
C PRO A 102 -31.56 -4.57 8.26
N ALA A 103 -32.89 -4.61 8.28
CA ALA A 103 -33.71 -3.41 8.20
C ALA A 103 -33.32 -2.38 9.27
N GLY A 104 -33.05 -1.14 8.83
CA GLY A 104 -32.62 -0.05 9.71
C GLY A 104 -31.13 0.02 9.98
N SER A 105 -30.32 -0.79 9.28
CA SER A 105 -28.86 -0.75 9.29
C SER A 105 -28.30 -0.61 7.87
N TRP A 106 -27.05 -0.20 7.74
CA TRP A 106 -26.35 0.00 6.47
C TRP A 106 -24.92 -0.50 6.56
N ARG A 107 -24.31 -0.91 5.44
CA ARG A 107 -22.91 -1.35 5.45
C ARG A 107 -22.03 -0.15 5.78
N GLU A 108 -21.08 -0.35 6.67
CA GLU A 108 -20.05 0.66 7.00
C GLU A 108 -19.37 1.20 5.74
N ARG A 109 -19.15 0.31 4.76
CA ARG A 109 -18.55 0.62 3.47
C ARG A 109 -19.00 -0.33 2.37
N LEU A 110 -18.68 0.02 1.14
CA LEU A 110 -18.90 -0.85 0.00
C LEU A 110 -17.98 -2.08 0.09
N ALA A 111 -18.55 -3.25 -0.15
CA ALA A 111 -17.80 -4.50 -0.20
C ALA A 111 -17.04 -4.61 -1.52
N TYR A 112 -15.77 -4.98 -1.48
CA TYR A 112 -15.03 -5.42 -2.65
C TYR A 112 -15.51 -6.79 -3.09
N ARG A 113 -15.83 -6.89 -4.38
CA ARG A 113 -16.35 -8.10 -5.01
C ARG A 113 -15.36 -8.69 -5.99
N ASP A 114 -14.26 -8.01 -6.25
CA ASP A 114 -13.25 -8.53 -7.13
C ASP A 114 -11.85 -8.15 -6.63
N ILE A 115 -11.12 -9.11 -6.07
CA ILE A 115 -9.80 -8.82 -5.46
C ILE A 115 -8.76 -9.81 -5.96
N HIS A 116 -7.67 -9.31 -6.54
CA HIS A 116 -6.47 -10.09 -6.73
C HIS A 116 -5.54 -9.86 -5.54
N VAL A 117 -5.04 -10.94 -4.94
CA VAL A 117 -4.09 -10.88 -3.81
C VAL A 117 -2.82 -11.63 -4.15
N GLY A 118 -1.73 -10.89 -4.31
CA GLY A 118 -0.39 -11.41 -4.59
C GLY A 118 0.53 -11.28 -3.38
N VAL A 119 1.50 -12.19 -3.25
CA VAL A 119 2.55 -12.12 -2.24
C VAL A 119 3.90 -12.17 -2.94
N ILE A 120 4.81 -11.25 -2.59
CA ILE A 120 6.22 -11.29 -2.99
C ILE A 120 7.10 -11.11 -1.76
N SER A 121 8.33 -11.62 -1.82
CA SER A 121 9.35 -11.27 -0.83
C SER A 121 10.17 -10.06 -1.28
N THR A 122 11.03 -9.58 -0.38
CA THR A 122 12.00 -8.51 -0.66
C THR A 122 13.36 -9.04 -1.11
N SER A 123 13.50 -10.36 -1.31
CA SER A 123 14.78 -10.98 -1.71
C SER A 123 15.02 -10.93 -3.22
N LEU A 124 15.92 -10.04 -3.64
CA LEU A 124 16.41 -9.92 -5.04
C LEU A 124 17.83 -10.48 -5.26
N GLY A 125 18.39 -11.16 -4.25
CA GLY A 125 19.72 -11.77 -4.28
C GLY A 125 20.87 -10.80 -4.03
N GLY A 126 22.10 -11.28 -4.19
CA GLY A 126 23.32 -10.51 -3.88
C GLY A 126 23.74 -9.48 -4.93
N HIS A 127 22.84 -9.08 -5.83
CA HIS A 127 23.08 -8.14 -6.94
C HIS A 127 24.30 -8.47 -7.83
N GLY A 128 24.63 -9.77 -7.98
CA GLY A 128 25.78 -10.25 -8.74
C GLY A 128 27.07 -10.46 -7.92
N SER A 129 27.06 -10.14 -6.63
CA SER A 129 28.16 -10.44 -5.70
C SER A 129 28.27 -11.93 -5.36
N ASP A 130 29.25 -12.27 -4.52
CA ASP A 130 29.50 -13.62 -4.00
C ASP A 130 28.58 -14.01 -2.82
N SER A 131 27.69 -13.13 -2.36
CA SER A 131 26.68 -13.43 -1.35
C SER A 131 25.36 -13.91 -1.95
N CYS A 132 24.49 -14.45 -1.08
CA CYS A 132 23.11 -14.82 -1.42
C CYS A 132 22.97 -15.74 -2.64
N GLN A 133 23.88 -16.68 -2.78
CA GLN A 133 23.81 -17.69 -3.83
C GLN A 133 22.57 -18.57 -3.61
N VAL A 134 21.92 -18.96 -4.69
CA VAL A 134 20.85 -19.95 -4.70
C VAL A 134 21.45 -21.26 -5.17
N GLU A 135 21.78 -22.15 -4.23
CA GLU A 135 22.46 -23.42 -4.51
C GLU A 135 21.52 -24.62 -4.39
N ASP A 136 20.53 -24.54 -3.50
CA ASP A 136 19.63 -25.62 -3.14
C ASP A 136 18.31 -25.11 -2.54
N ALA A 137 17.50 -26.02 -1.99
CA ALA A 137 16.24 -25.68 -1.34
C ALA A 137 16.42 -24.77 -0.11
N ALA A 138 17.47 -24.97 0.69
CA ALA A 138 17.72 -24.17 1.90
C ALA A 138 18.09 -22.71 1.59
N THR A 139 18.58 -22.45 0.38
CA THR A 139 18.99 -21.12 -0.09
C THR A 139 18.06 -20.55 -1.18
N ARG A 140 16.97 -21.24 -1.49
CA ARG A 140 16.03 -20.87 -2.56
C ARG A 140 15.53 -19.43 -2.42
N SER A 141 15.08 -19.06 -1.23
CA SER A 141 14.53 -17.74 -0.94
C SER A 141 15.57 -16.62 -0.87
N ASN A 142 16.86 -16.88 -1.11
CA ASN A 142 17.86 -15.83 -1.23
C ASN A 142 17.60 -14.92 -2.44
N ASN A 143 16.91 -15.42 -3.46
CA ASN A 143 16.54 -14.61 -4.62
C ASN A 143 15.22 -15.11 -5.22
N ASP A 144 14.13 -14.49 -4.79
CA ASP A 144 12.77 -14.72 -5.31
C ASP A 144 12.46 -13.87 -6.54
N ARG A 145 13.40 -13.04 -6.99
CA ARG A 145 13.37 -12.29 -8.27
C ARG A 145 12.20 -11.32 -8.44
N GLY A 146 11.46 -11.02 -7.38
CA GLY A 146 10.21 -10.25 -7.46
C GLY A 146 9.06 -11.02 -8.13
N HIS A 147 9.15 -12.36 -8.23
CA HIS A 147 8.06 -13.21 -8.70
C HIS A 147 7.02 -13.41 -7.61
N LEU A 148 5.77 -13.64 -8.03
CA LEU A 148 4.69 -14.04 -7.12
C LEU A 148 5.05 -15.36 -6.41
N LEU A 149 4.80 -15.41 -5.10
CA LEU A 149 5.10 -16.54 -4.23
C LEU A 149 3.83 -17.30 -3.87
N ALA A 150 3.76 -18.56 -4.30
CA ALA A 150 2.73 -19.52 -3.95
C ALA A 150 3.32 -20.73 -3.22
N ARG A 151 3.96 -20.50 -2.06
CA ARG A 151 4.63 -21.55 -1.28
C ARG A 151 4.27 -21.48 0.20
N SER A 152 4.31 -22.63 0.89
CA SER A 152 4.04 -22.73 2.34
C SER A 152 5.30 -22.64 3.20
N SER A 153 6.49 -22.67 2.58
CA SER A 153 7.79 -22.57 3.25
C SER A 153 8.83 -21.99 2.29
N PRO A 154 9.83 -21.22 2.78
CA PRO A 154 10.88 -20.63 1.95
C PRO A 154 11.71 -21.65 1.16
N GLU A 155 11.72 -22.91 1.60
CA GLU A 155 12.50 -23.99 0.95
C GLU A 155 11.77 -24.64 -0.24
N LEU A 156 10.45 -24.44 -0.33
CA LEU A 156 9.58 -25.09 -1.31
C LEU A 156 9.44 -24.25 -2.59
N ASP A 157 9.14 -24.93 -3.68
CA ASP A 157 8.99 -24.36 -5.02
C ASP A 157 7.53 -24.36 -5.45
N GLY A 158 6.78 -23.34 -5.06
CA GLY A 158 5.41 -23.19 -5.55
C GLY A 158 4.46 -24.32 -5.13
N ASP A 159 4.61 -24.92 -3.94
CA ASP A 159 3.78 -26.06 -3.51
C ASP A 159 2.30 -25.71 -3.32
N LEU A 160 1.98 -24.41 -3.27
CA LEU A 160 0.61 -23.89 -3.23
C LEU A 160 0.13 -23.39 -4.59
N ALA A 161 0.92 -23.49 -5.67
CA ALA A 161 0.55 -22.95 -6.98
C ALA A 161 -0.82 -23.48 -7.45
N GLU A 162 -1.09 -24.78 -7.31
CA GLU A 162 -2.39 -25.38 -7.67
C GLU A 162 -3.57 -24.91 -6.80
N LYS A 163 -3.30 -24.28 -5.63
CA LYS A 163 -4.29 -23.64 -4.77
C LYS A 163 -4.50 -22.16 -5.10
N THR A 164 -3.79 -21.61 -6.08
CA THR A 164 -3.92 -20.22 -6.52
C THR A 164 -4.81 -20.12 -7.75
N TYR A 165 -5.32 -18.92 -8.02
CA TYR A 165 -6.25 -18.68 -9.11
C TYR A 165 -5.68 -19.15 -10.46
N ALA A 166 -6.28 -20.18 -11.04
CA ALA A 166 -5.83 -20.86 -12.26
C ALA A 166 -4.33 -21.23 -12.27
N GLY A 167 -3.71 -21.44 -11.11
CA GLY A 167 -2.28 -21.70 -10.99
C GLY A 167 -1.36 -20.49 -11.25
N LYS A 168 -1.89 -19.26 -11.28
CA LYS A 168 -1.17 -18.03 -11.67
C LYS A 168 -0.30 -17.43 -10.56
N GLY A 169 -0.33 -17.99 -9.34
CA GLY A 169 0.52 -17.57 -8.22
C GLY A 169 -0.06 -16.46 -7.34
N PHE A 170 -1.26 -15.96 -7.65
CA PHE A 170 -2.03 -15.04 -6.82
C PHE A 170 -3.44 -15.60 -6.57
N LEU A 171 -4.13 -15.09 -5.55
CA LEU A 171 -5.50 -15.50 -5.22
C LEU A 171 -6.50 -14.51 -5.81
N ALA A 172 -7.67 -14.98 -6.22
CA ALA A 172 -8.76 -14.14 -6.71
C ALA A 172 -9.98 -14.32 -5.80
N TRP A 173 -10.51 -13.23 -5.25
CA TRP A 173 -11.82 -13.18 -4.61
C TRP A 173 -12.85 -12.87 -5.67
N ASP A 174 -13.71 -13.84 -5.96
CA ASP A 174 -14.75 -13.75 -6.98
C ASP A 174 -16.05 -14.38 -6.43
N PRO A 175 -16.75 -13.68 -5.54
CA PRO A 175 -17.99 -14.18 -4.98
C PRO A 175 -19.15 -14.14 -5.98
N ALA A 176 -18.97 -13.46 -7.11
CA ALA A 176 -19.93 -13.47 -8.21
C ALA A 176 -19.74 -14.72 -9.08
N GLN A 177 -18.56 -15.36 -9.10
CA GLN A 177 -18.23 -16.46 -10.02
C GLN A 177 -18.45 -15.99 -11.47
N GLU A 178 -17.79 -14.90 -11.83
CA GLU A 178 -17.93 -14.25 -13.14
C GLU A 178 -16.64 -14.24 -13.97
N LEU A 179 -15.50 -14.67 -13.41
CA LEU A 179 -14.23 -14.71 -14.12
C LEU A 179 -14.18 -15.78 -15.24
N ASP A 180 -14.96 -16.86 -15.15
CA ASP A 180 -15.09 -17.93 -16.16
C ASP A 180 -16.42 -17.83 -16.96
N GLY A 181 -17.04 -16.66 -17.00
CA GLY A 181 -18.10 -16.35 -17.97
C GLY A 181 -19.39 -15.78 -17.38
N GLU A 182 -20.41 -16.63 -17.18
CA GLU A 182 -21.74 -16.16 -16.75
C GLU A 182 -21.78 -15.95 -15.22
N PRO A 183 -22.07 -14.73 -14.74
CA PRO A 183 -22.13 -14.47 -13.30
C PRO A 183 -23.07 -15.43 -12.56
N PHE A 184 -22.64 -15.82 -11.37
CA PHE A 184 -23.28 -16.74 -10.42
C PHE A 184 -23.39 -18.19 -10.94
N SER A 185 -22.54 -18.56 -11.90
CA SER A 185 -22.44 -19.91 -12.43
C SER A 185 -21.01 -20.43 -12.30
N PRO A 186 -20.71 -21.24 -11.26
CA PRO A 186 -19.36 -21.72 -10.98
C PRO A 186 -18.70 -22.42 -12.18
N GLY A 187 -17.56 -21.88 -12.59
CA GLY A 187 -16.66 -22.37 -13.62
C GLY A 187 -15.37 -22.95 -13.04
N ALA A 188 -14.54 -23.52 -13.91
CA ALA A 188 -13.26 -24.12 -13.49
C ALA A 188 -12.15 -23.07 -13.40
N ASP A 189 -12.33 -21.93 -14.08
CA ASP A 189 -11.39 -20.80 -14.10
C ASP A 189 -11.93 -19.58 -13.30
N ASP A 190 -12.87 -19.81 -12.37
CA ASP A 190 -13.40 -18.80 -11.43
C ASP A 190 -12.51 -18.65 -10.18
N GLY A 191 -12.61 -17.49 -9.53
CA GLY A 191 -11.95 -17.23 -8.25
C GLY A 191 -12.66 -17.89 -7.06
N GLU A 192 -12.16 -17.61 -5.86
CA GLU A 192 -12.69 -18.09 -4.58
C GLU A 192 -13.96 -17.33 -4.19
N ILE A 193 -15.03 -18.04 -3.81
CA ILE A 193 -16.22 -17.47 -3.12
C ILE A 193 -16.17 -17.65 -1.60
N ASP A 194 -15.23 -18.47 -1.13
CA ASP A 194 -15.10 -18.86 0.26
C ASP A 194 -13.94 -18.13 0.95
N LEU A 195 -14.26 -17.40 2.02
CA LEU A 195 -13.23 -16.68 2.79
C LEU A 195 -12.51 -17.61 3.77
N GLU A 196 -13.25 -18.34 4.60
CA GLU A 196 -12.68 -19.06 5.75
C GLU A 196 -12.64 -20.58 5.58
N ALA A 197 -13.63 -21.14 4.88
CA ALA A 197 -13.79 -22.58 4.73
C ALA A 197 -14.46 -22.90 3.39
N ASP A 198 -13.89 -23.89 2.72
CA ASP A 198 -14.35 -24.45 1.43
C ASP A 198 -15.83 -24.85 1.45
N SER A 199 -16.51 -24.64 0.32
CA SER A 199 -17.91 -24.97 0.11
C SER A 199 -18.20 -25.39 -1.33
N GLU A 200 -19.34 -26.04 -1.58
CA GLU A 200 -19.75 -26.44 -2.94
C GLU A 200 -20.24 -25.26 -3.81
N ARG A 201 -19.91 -24.01 -3.44
CA ARG A 201 -20.38 -22.79 -4.11
C ARG A 201 -19.47 -22.34 -5.25
N ASP A 202 -18.23 -22.80 -5.28
CA ASP A 202 -17.33 -22.68 -6.42
C ASP A 202 -16.79 -24.08 -6.81
N GLN A 203 -15.87 -24.14 -7.77
CA GLN A 203 -15.17 -25.39 -8.14
C GLN A 203 -13.76 -25.50 -7.53
N ASN A 204 -13.37 -24.53 -6.69
CA ASN A 204 -12.15 -24.59 -5.93
C ASN A 204 -12.30 -25.61 -4.79
N THR A 205 -11.20 -25.98 -4.14
CA THR A 205 -11.21 -26.93 -3.01
C THR A 205 -10.57 -26.32 -1.77
N THR A 206 -10.63 -25.00 -1.72
CA THR A 206 -9.84 -24.12 -0.88
C THR A 206 -10.70 -22.98 -0.36
N ALA A 207 -10.09 -22.08 0.39
CA ALA A 207 -10.69 -20.84 0.80
C ALA A 207 -9.59 -19.78 0.84
N LEU A 208 -9.97 -18.53 0.61
CA LEU A 208 -9.05 -17.42 0.41
C LEU A 208 -8.11 -17.17 1.61
N ILE A 209 -8.64 -17.08 2.83
CA ILE A 209 -7.88 -16.72 4.04
C ILE A 209 -6.85 -17.80 4.41
N PRO A 210 -7.19 -19.11 4.47
CA PRO A 210 -6.21 -20.15 4.78
C PRO A 210 -5.04 -20.19 3.80
N VAL A 211 -5.29 -20.11 2.49
CA VAL A 211 -4.23 -20.16 1.48
C VAL A 211 -3.35 -18.91 1.56
N LEU A 212 -3.95 -17.72 1.71
CA LEU A 212 -3.18 -16.48 1.85
C LEU A 212 -2.31 -16.48 3.12
N THR A 213 -2.83 -17.05 4.21
CA THR A 213 -2.09 -17.20 5.47
C THR A 213 -0.86 -18.11 5.28
N GLU A 214 -1.02 -19.25 4.60
CA GLU A 214 0.09 -20.14 4.25
C GLU A 214 1.11 -19.44 3.35
N MET A 215 0.68 -18.64 2.36
CA MET A 215 1.57 -17.89 1.48
C MET A 215 2.37 -16.81 2.24
N VAL A 216 1.73 -16.06 3.14
CA VAL A 216 2.38 -15.03 3.97
C VAL A 216 3.44 -15.64 4.87
N GLN A 217 3.15 -16.77 5.53
CA GLN A 217 4.12 -17.47 6.37
C GLN A 217 5.21 -18.19 5.56
N GLY A 218 4.87 -18.63 4.34
CA GLY A 218 5.79 -19.29 3.41
C GLY A 218 6.82 -18.36 2.77
N VAL A 219 6.70 -17.04 2.96
CA VAL A 219 7.78 -16.10 2.66
C VAL A 219 9.03 -16.44 3.47
N GLY A 220 8.86 -16.75 4.76
CA GLY A 220 9.93 -17.21 5.65
C GLY A 220 10.89 -16.09 6.08
N GLN A 221 11.93 -16.45 6.83
CA GLN A 221 12.92 -15.51 7.42
C GLN A 221 14.39 -15.88 7.13
N ILE A 222 14.60 -16.64 6.05
CA ILE A 222 15.92 -17.15 5.64
C ILE A 222 16.36 -16.53 4.30
N GLY A 223 15.94 -15.28 4.06
CA GLY A 223 16.34 -14.50 2.89
C GLY A 223 17.83 -14.11 2.87
N CYS A 224 18.16 -13.29 1.89
CA CYS A 224 19.52 -12.89 1.55
C CYS A 224 20.24 -12.03 2.61
N GLY A 225 19.52 -11.35 3.51
CA GLY A 225 20.08 -10.36 4.44
C GLY A 225 20.48 -9.04 3.79
N TYR A 226 20.05 -8.83 2.53
CA TYR A 226 20.17 -7.58 1.77
C TYR A 226 18.86 -7.29 1.04
N GLU A 227 17.79 -7.23 1.80
CA GLU A 227 16.43 -7.18 1.31
C GLU A 227 16.16 -5.85 0.62
N ALA A 228 15.63 -5.91 -0.59
CA ALA A 228 15.36 -4.75 -1.41
C ALA A 228 13.88 -4.37 -1.26
N GLN A 229 13.51 -3.84 -0.09
CA GLN A 229 12.11 -3.58 0.26
C GLN A 229 11.42 -2.73 -0.81
N LEU A 230 12.01 -1.61 -1.22
CA LEU A 230 11.40 -0.72 -2.22
C LEU A 230 11.55 -1.21 -3.66
N GLU A 231 12.67 -1.86 -4.00
CA GLU A 231 12.89 -2.35 -5.36
C GLU A 231 12.08 -3.60 -5.68
N SER A 232 11.72 -4.45 -4.71
CA SER A 232 10.99 -5.70 -5.01
C SER A 232 9.61 -5.45 -5.62
N TRP A 233 8.82 -4.54 -5.05
CA TRP A 233 7.53 -4.17 -5.61
C TRP A 233 7.68 -3.30 -6.86
N TYR A 234 8.71 -2.46 -6.93
CA TYR A 234 9.00 -1.70 -8.16
C TYR A 234 9.28 -2.66 -9.31
N ARG A 235 10.14 -3.66 -9.08
CA ARG A 235 10.50 -4.67 -10.08
C ARG A 235 9.28 -5.43 -10.56
N PHE A 236 8.39 -5.86 -9.65
CA PHE A 236 7.17 -6.56 -10.03
C PHE A 236 6.19 -5.65 -10.77
N LEU A 237 5.79 -4.52 -10.18
CA LEU A 237 4.67 -3.68 -10.64
C LEU A 237 5.04 -2.66 -11.73
N VAL A 238 6.28 -2.18 -11.75
CA VAL A 238 6.66 -0.94 -12.45
C VAL A 238 7.79 -1.14 -13.44
N ASP A 239 8.79 -1.99 -13.18
CA ASP A 239 9.94 -2.13 -14.07
C ASP A 239 9.48 -2.59 -15.48
N PRO A 240 9.70 -1.80 -16.54
CA PRO A 240 9.30 -2.17 -17.89
C PRO A 240 10.24 -3.24 -18.49
N GLU A 241 11.46 -3.37 -17.97
CA GLU A 241 12.50 -4.25 -18.50
C GLU A 241 13.20 -5.04 -17.38
N PRO A 242 12.45 -5.79 -16.54
CA PRO A 242 13.02 -6.53 -15.43
C PRO A 242 14.02 -7.55 -15.99
N TYR A 243 15.25 -7.52 -15.49
CA TYR A 243 16.33 -8.39 -16.01
C TYR A 243 16.09 -9.86 -15.69
N GLU A 244 16.47 -10.78 -16.58
CA GLU A 244 16.40 -12.23 -16.30
C GLU A 244 17.53 -12.66 -15.34
N THR A 245 18.72 -12.11 -15.55
CA THR A 245 19.90 -12.40 -14.73
C THR A 245 20.72 -11.12 -14.49
N LEU A 246 21.50 -11.12 -13.41
CA LEU A 246 22.43 -10.04 -13.07
C LEU A 246 23.78 -10.67 -12.78
N SER A 247 24.80 -10.30 -13.55
CA SER A 247 26.16 -10.84 -13.40
C SER A 247 27.20 -9.74 -13.46
N VAL A 248 28.34 -9.96 -12.80
CA VAL A 248 29.46 -9.02 -12.82
C VAL A 248 30.34 -9.32 -14.04
N VAL A 249 30.40 -8.37 -14.97
CA VAL A 249 31.23 -8.42 -16.18
C VAL A 249 32.22 -7.28 -16.11
N ASP A 250 33.52 -7.58 -16.26
CA ASP A 250 34.61 -6.60 -16.18
C ASP A 250 34.58 -5.72 -14.91
N GLY A 251 34.11 -6.28 -13.79
CA GLY A 251 34.03 -5.60 -12.50
C GLY A 251 32.76 -4.74 -12.31
N GLU A 252 31.80 -4.82 -13.21
CA GLU A 252 30.52 -4.13 -13.09
C GLU A 252 29.35 -5.12 -13.16
N ALA A 253 28.42 -5.03 -12.21
CA ALA A 253 27.13 -5.69 -12.34
C ALA A 253 26.45 -5.21 -13.63
N THR A 254 25.94 -6.14 -14.42
CA THR A 254 25.33 -5.87 -15.71
C THR A 254 24.04 -6.69 -15.81
N PRO A 255 22.86 -6.05 -15.84
CA PRO A 255 21.59 -6.74 -16.06
C PRO A 255 21.54 -7.35 -17.47
N GLN A 256 21.06 -8.60 -17.58
CA GLN A 256 21.01 -9.37 -18.83
C GLN A 256 19.64 -10.04 -19.03
N GLY A 257 19.19 -10.10 -20.27
CA GLY A 257 17.88 -10.67 -20.63
C GLY A 257 16.70 -9.82 -20.13
N ILE A 258 15.50 -10.36 -20.33
CA ILE A 258 14.22 -9.86 -19.82
C ILE A 258 13.50 -11.01 -19.13
N ASP A 259 12.98 -10.75 -17.94
CA ASP A 259 12.22 -11.69 -17.13
C ASP A 259 10.77 -11.77 -17.61
N GLU A 260 10.58 -12.48 -18.73
CA GLU A 260 9.27 -12.66 -19.37
C GLU A 260 8.25 -13.35 -18.43
N ALA A 261 8.72 -14.17 -17.49
CA ALA A 261 7.86 -14.81 -16.50
C ALA A 261 7.27 -13.79 -15.52
N LEU A 262 8.09 -12.86 -15.02
CA LEU A 262 7.62 -11.75 -14.20
C LEU A 262 6.66 -10.85 -14.99
N LEU A 263 7.01 -10.49 -16.23
CA LEU A 263 6.14 -9.67 -17.07
C LEU A 263 4.77 -10.31 -17.27
N LYS A 264 4.73 -11.62 -17.52
CA LYS A 264 3.48 -12.38 -17.61
C LYS A 264 2.72 -12.38 -16.29
N GLN A 265 3.36 -12.67 -15.17
CA GLN A 265 2.71 -12.65 -13.85
C GLN A 265 2.12 -11.27 -13.54
N ARG A 266 2.84 -10.19 -13.86
CA ARG A 266 2.33 -8.83 -13.69
C ARG A 266 1.09 -8.60 -14.55
N ALA A 267 1.12 -8.96 -15.83
CA ALA A 267 -0.02 -8.77 -16.73
C ALA A 267 -1.24 -9.59 -16.27
N ASP A 268 -1.04 -10.83 -15.81
CA ASP A 268 -2.12 -11.67 -15.28
C ASP A 268 -2.68 -11.14 -13.95
N PHE A 269 -1.86 -10.51 -13.11
CA PHE A 269 -2.23 -10.00 -11.78
C PHE A 269 -2.91 -8.64 -11.83
N LEU A 270 -2.37 -7.70 -12.61
CA LEU A 270 -2.82 -6.32 -12.61
C LEU A 270 -3.97 -6.12 -13.60
N ARG A 271 -5.14 -5.71 -13.11
CA ARG A 271 -6.33 -5.49 -13.96
C ARG A 271 -6.52 -4.05 -14.38
N PRO A 272 -7.00 -3.77 -15.61
CA PRO A 272 -7.29 -2.42 -16.03
C PRO A 272 -8.33 -1.77 -15.10
N GLY A 273 -8.04 -0.56 -14.61
CA GLY A 273 -8.99 0.17 -13.78
C GLY A 273 -9.09 -0.27 -12.32
N SER A 274 -8.26 -1.20 -11.83
CA SER A 274 -8.23 -1.56 -10.41
C SER A 274 -7.67 -0.45 -9.50
N THR A 275 -8.10 -0.45 -8.23
CA THR A 275 -7.35 0.20 -7.16
C THR A 275 -6.18 -0.71 -6.79
N VAL A 276 -4.99 -0.16 -6.62
CA VAL A 276 -3.80 -0.92 -6.20
C VAL A 276 -3.48 -0.57 -4.75
N LEU A 277 -3.39 -1.58 -3.89
CA LEU A 277 -2.89 -1.44 -2.52
C LEU A 277 -1.62 -2.27 -2.35
N ILE A 278 -0.50 -1.59 -2.14
CA ILE A 278 0.78 -2.21 -1.84
C ILE A 278 0.96 -2.18 -0.33
N VAL A 279 1.14 -3.34 0.31
CA VAL A 279 1.41 -3.44 1.74
C VAL A 279 2.82 -3.97 1.94
N GLN A 280 3.67 -3.17 2.57
CA GLN A 280 5.03 -3.52 2.91
C GLN A 280 5.18 -3.85 4.39
N LEU A 281 5.70 -5.03 4.69
CA LEU A 281 6.05 -5.47 6.03
C LEU A 281 7.56 -5.62 6.13
N SER A 282 8.21 -4.84 7.00
CA SER A 282 9.65 -4.95 7.25
C SER A 282 9.98 -4.44 8.66
N ASP A 283 10.97 -5.04 9.31
CA ASP A 283 11.49 -4.56 10.58
C ASP A 283 12.84 -3.84 10.45
N GLU A 284 13.33 -3.63 9.23
CA GLU A 284 14.60 -3.00 8.90
C GLU A 284 14.45 -1.83 7.91
N ASN A 285 15.53 -1.09 7.70
CA ASN A 285 15.58 0.01 6.73
C ASN A 285 15.82 -0.53 5.31
N ASP A 286 15.34 0.20 4.31
CA ASP A 286 15.40 -0.22 2.91
C ASP A 286 16.85 -0.44 2.41
N CYS A 287 17.14 -1.62 1.86
CA CYS A 287 18.44 -1.99 1.26
C CYS A 287 18.35 -2.21 -0.26
N SER A 288 17.49 -1.44 -0.94
CA SER A 288 17.30 -1.45 -2.40
C SER A 288 18.52 -0.96 -3.18
N MET A 289 19.54 -1.81 -3.27
CA MET A 289 20.77 -1.59 -4.02
C MET A 289 20.46 -1.46 -5.51
N ARG A 290 21.15 -0.52 -6.17
CA ARG A 290 21.03 -0.31 -7.61
C ARG A 290 21.47 -1.54 -8.36
N GLU A 291 20.74 -1.91 -9.41
CA GLU A 291 21.24 -2.92 -10.33
C GLU A 291 22.15 -2.27 -11.35
N GLY A 292 23.38 -2.75 -11.38
CA GLY A 292 24.37 -2.29 -12.33
C GLY A 292 25.58 -1.59 -11.71
N GLY A 293 26.67 -1.53 -12.47
CA GLY A 293 27.90 -0.86 -12.06
C GLY A 293 28.49 -1.47 -10.78
N LEU A 294 28.91 -0.62 -9.86
CA LEU A 294 29.65 -1.04 -8.65
C LEU A 294 28.76 -1.25 -7.41
N ALA A 295 27.43 -1.19 -7.54
CA ALA A 295 26.53 -1.29 -6.38
C ALA A 295 26.54 -2.66 -5.71
N TYR A 296 26.83 -3.72 -6.46
CA TYR A 296 27.01 -5.07 -5.93
C TYR A 296 28.11 -5.18 -4.85
N LEU A 297 29.06 -4.24 -4.82
CA LEU A 297 30.14 -4.23 -3.82
C LEU A 297 29.61 -4.09 -2.39
N ALA A 298 28.44 -3.47 -2.20
CA ALA A 298 27.80 -3.41 -0.89
C ALA A 298 27.44 -4.82 -0.35
N ALA A 299 27.19 -5.78 -1.24
CA ALA A 299 26.88 -7.16 -0.93
C ALA A 299 28.11 -8.11 -1.00
N GLN A 300 29.28 -7.62 -1.43
CA GLN A 300 30.49 -8.44 -1.65
C GLN A 300 31.17 -8.85 -0.33
N ILE A 301 31.33 -10.14 -0.07
CA ILE A 301 31.88 -10.66 1.20
C ILE A 301 33.38 -10.95 1.10
N GLN A 302 33.84 -11.51 -0.01
CA GLN A 302 35.21 -11.96 -0.20
C GLN A 302 35.87 -11.30 -1.41
N GLN A 303 37.20 -11.27 -1.39
CA GLN A 303 38.04 -10.97 -2.55
C GLN A 303 38.35 -12.25 -3.32
N ASP A 304 38.92 -12.12 -4.53
CA ASP A 304 39.33 -13.25 -5.37
C ASP A 304 40.31 -14.21 -4.67
N ASP A 305 41.08 -13.72 -3.70
CA ASP A 305 42.03 -14.53 -2.91
C ASP A 305 41.40 -15.20 -1.68
N GLY A 306 40.07 -15.05 -1.49
CA GLY A 306 39.29 -15.58 -0.37
C GLY A 306 39.41 -14.77 0.92
N SER A 307 40.15 -13.66 0.94
CA SER A 307 40.18 -12.75 2.08
C SER A 307 38.88 -11.93 2.16
N ALA A 308 38.56 -11.40 3.36
CA ALA A 308 37.36 -10.57 3.51
C ALA A 308 37.46 -9.31 2.63
N TYR A 309 36.41 -9.04 1.87
CA TYR A 309 36.25 -7.79 1.15
C TYR A 309 35.91 -6.67 2.15
N ARG A 310 36.57 -5.52 1.99
CA ARG A 310 36.34 -4.33 2.82
C ARG A 310 36.01 -3.14 1.95
N MET A 311 34.97 -2.41 2.32
CA MET A 311 34.59 -1.20 1.62
C MET A 311 35.70 -0.14 1.72
N PRO A 312 36.03 0.57 0.64
CA PRO A 312 36.86 1.77 0.72
C PRO A 312 36.24 2.79 1.67
N ARG A 313 37.08 3.55 2.38
CA ARG A 313 36.58 4.61 3.28
C ARG A 313 35.89 5.73 2.49
N ALA A 314 34.99 6.44 3.14
CA ALA A 314 34.57 7.76 2.69
C ALA A 314 35.68 8.79 2.92
N ARG A 315 35.72 9.82 2.07
CA ARG A 315 36.49 11.03 2.35
C ARG A 315 35.98 11.73 3.62
N ASN A 316 36.86 12.47 4.29
CA ASN A 316 36.59 13.17 5.54
C ASN A 316 35.44 14.18 5.43
N GLU A 317 35.23 14.81 4.27
CA GLU A 317 34.10 15.71 4.03
C GLU A 317 32.74 15.03 4.31
N CYS A 318 32.60 13.74 3.99
CA CYS A 318 31.39 12.96 4.20
C CYS A 318 30.97 12.86 5.67
N ALA A 319 31.91 12.94 6.62
CA ALA A 319 31.59 12.89 8.04
C ALA A 319 30.87 14.17 8.52
N PHE A 320 31.06 15.29 7.82
CA PHE A 320 30.43 16.57 8.16
C PHE A 320 29.15 16.78 7.35
N ASP A 321 29.25 16.67 6.03
CA ASP A 321 28.14 16.88 5.10
C ASP A 321 28.14 15.81 3.99
N PRO A 322 27.22 14.83 4.01
CA PRO A 322 27.11 13.80 2.98
C PRO A 322 26.68 14.37 1.62
N GLY A 323 26.10 15.58 1.60
CA GLY A 323 25.72 16.30 0.39
C GLY A 323 26.82 17.15 -0.21
N ASP A 324 28.00 17.24 0.43
CA ASP A 324 29.15 17.97 -0.09
C ASP A 324 29.62 17.36 -1.43
N ALA A 325 29.96 18.20 -2.41
CA ALA A 325 30.45 17.75 -3.71
C ALA A 325 31.77 16.95 -3.61
N CYS A 326 32.55 17.17 -2.55
CA CYS A 326 33.74 16.42 -2.21
C CYS A 326 33.48 15.20 -1.32
N CYS A 327 32.24 14.97 -0.88
CA CYS A 327 31.89 13.71 -0.26
C CYS A 327 31.82 12.59 -1.33
N ALA A 328 32.91 11.82 -1.44
CA ALA A 328 33.06 10.70 -2.34
C ALA A 328 33.78 9.53 -1.66
N SER A 329 33.77 8.36 -2.29
CA SER A 329 34.63 7.26 -1.86
C SER A 329 36.10 7.64 -2.00
N CYS A 330 36.95 7.15 -1.12
CA CYS A 330 38.40 7.21 -1.27
C CYS A 330 38.92 6.41 -2.47
N ALA A 331 38.10 5.50 -3.03
CA ALA A 331 38.38 4.85 -4.30
C ALA A 331 38.02 5.72 -5.53
N GLN A 332 37.49 6.93 -5.33
CA GLN A 332 37.10 7.86 -6.38
C GLN A 332 37.93 9.15 -6.30
N SER A 333 38.02 9.87 -7.42
CA SER A 333 38.68 11.18 -7.50
C SER A 333 37.67 12.24 -7.93
N PRO A 334 36.87 12.81 -6.99
CA PRO A 334 35.89 13.83 -7.32
C PRO A 334 36.57 15.09 -7.89
N PRO A 335 36.01 15.72 -8.95
CA PRO A 335 36.60 16.91 -9.55
C PRO A 335 36.71 18.07 -8.56
N GLU A 336 37.73 18.90 -8.72
CA GLU A 336 37.91 20.16 -7.95
C GLU A 336 38.06 20.01 -6.43
N CYS A 337 38.21 18.77 -5.93
CA CYS A 337 38.41 18.48 -4.52
C CYS A 337 39.91 18.28 -4.20
N PRO A 338 40.40 18.81 -3.07
CA PRO A 338 41.78 18.56 -2.64
C PRO A 338 42.00 17.07 -2.36
N GLU A 339 43.25 16.63 -2.41
CA GLU A 339 43.61 15.30 -1.92
C GLU A 339 43.27 15.19 -0.43
N ASP A 340 42.63 14.09 -0.04
CA ASP A 340 42.32 13.79 1.34
C ASP A 340 43.34 12.75 1.87
N PRO A 341 44.27 13.15 2.77
CA PRO A 341 45.24 12.22 3.34
C PRO A 341 44.59 11.05 4.09
N THR A 342 43.36 11.19 4.58
CA THR A 342 42.67 10.10 5.31
C THR A 342 42.25 8.94 4.39
N CYS A 343 42.31 9.14 3.07
CA CYS A 343 42.03 8.11 2.09
C CYS A 343 43.15 7.09 1.88
N PHE A 344 44.34 7.33 2.44
CA PHE A 344 45.50 6.49 2.18
C PHE A 344 46.03 5.84 3.45
N VAL A 345 46.57 4.64 3.31
CA VAL A 345 47.18 3.91 4.43
C VAL A 345 48.32 4.77 5.01
N ASN A 346 48.23 5.07 6.31
CA ASN A 346 49.15 5.98 7.02
C ASN A 346 49.29 7.39 6.41
N GLY A 347 48.32 7.83 5.61
CA GLY A 347 48.34 9.13 4.93
C GLY A 347 49.31 9.21 3.74
N ASP A 348 49.74 8.08 3.20
CA ASP A 348 50.72 8.00 2.11
C ASP A 348 50.11 7.32 0.87
N PRO A 349 49.85 8.06 -0.23
CA PRO A 349 49.32 7.50 -1.48
C PRO A 349 50.14 6.33 -2.04
N ALA A 350 51.44 6.24 -1.73
CA ALA A 350 52.28 5.13 -2.16
C ALA A 350 51.94 3.80 -1.46
N GLN A 351 51.17 3.84 -0.37
CA GLN A 351 50.74 2.66 0.40
C GLN A 351 49.32 2.18 0.04
N GLY A 352 48.65 2.84 -0.90
CA GLY A 352 47.32 2.47 -1.38
C GLY A 352 46.17 3.10 -0.59
N ILE A 353 44.95 2.84 -1.07
CA ILE A 353 43.70 3.34 -0.48
C ILE A 353 43.42 2.60 0.83
N ASP A 354 43.05 3.34 1.87
CA ASP A 354 42.63 2.78 3.15
C ASP A 354 41.17 2.28 3.07
N THR A 355 40.87 1.20 3.79
CA THR A 355 39.53 0.59 3.85
C THR A 355 38.89 0.78 5.22
N VAL A 356 37.58 0.60 5.30
CA VAL A 356 36.86 0.69 6.57
C VAL A 356 37.38 -0.42 7.50
N PRO A 357 37.72 -0.10 8.78
CA PRO A 357 38.20 -1.09 9.72
C PRO A 357 37.24 -2.27 9.87
N SER A 358 37.77 -3.46 10.16
CA SER A 358 36.98 -4.70 10.20
C SER A 358 35.78 -4.68 11.15
N TYR A 359 35.88 -3.95 12.26
CA TYR A 359 34.80 -3.81 13.24
C TYR A 359 33.71 -2.81 12.79
N ALA A 360 33.97 -1.96 11.80
CA ALA A 360 33.04 -0.94 11.30
C ALA A 360 32.45 -1.27 9.92
N ASP A 361 32.82 -2.42 9.35
CA ASP A 361 32.38 -2.91 8.03
C ASP A 361 31.81 -4.33 8.12
N HIS A 362 30.91 -4.54 9.09
CA HIS A 362 30.13 -5.77 9.14
C HIS A 362 29.15 -5.81 7.95
N PRO A 363 29.08 -6.92 7.19
CA PRO A 363 28.23 -7.03 6.00
C PRO A 363 26.76 -6.66 6.22
N ASN A 364 26.13 -7.17 7.29
CA ASN A 364 24.73 -6.87 7.64
C ASN A 364 24.42 -5.37 7.75
N LEU A 365 25.41 -4.54 8.04
CA LEU A 365 25.20 -3.11 8.22
C LEU A 365 25.50 -2.32 6.95
N ARG A 366 25.92 -2.93 5.83
CA ARG A 366 26.39 -2.15 4.68
C ARG A 366 25.32 -1.34 3.97
N CYS A 367 24.04 -1.51 4.28
CA CYS A 367 22.97 -0.63 3.81
C CYS A 367 22.69 0.58 4.72
N PHE A 368 23.27 0.61 5.92
CA PHE A 368 23.17 1.73 6.85
C PHE A 368 24.22 2.82 6.56
N ASP A 369 23.78 4.08 6.46
CA ASP A 369 24.60 5.31 6.39
C ASP A 369 25.75 5.27 5.36
N GLN A 370 25.48 4.68 4.19
CA GLN A 370 26.48 4.37 3.17
C GLN A 370 27.29 5.59 2.72
N LYS A 371 26.63 6.75 2.54
CA LYS A 371 27.32 7.96 2.08
C LYS A 371 28.36 8.44 3.08
N ARG A 372 28.08 8.40 4.39
CA ARG A 372 29.06 8.77 5.43
C ARG A 372 30.15 7.73 5.62
N ARG A 373 29.82 6.44 5.46
CA ARG A 373 30.75 5.33 5.73
C ARG A 373 31.65 5.00 4.54
N PHE A 374 31.12 5.04 3.33
CA PHE A 374 31.77 4.59 2.10
C PHE A 374 31.91 5.69 1.04
N GLY A 375 31.26 6.84 1.22
CA GLY A 375 31.33 7.97 0.29
C GLY A 375 30.45 7.80 -0.95
N VAL A 376 29.70 6.71 -1.03
CA VAL A 376 28.79 6.36 -2.13
C VAL A 376 27.46 5.94 -1.52
N ASP A 377 26.37 6.37 -2.15
CA ASP A 377 25.06 5.77 -1.93
C ASP A 377 24.86 4.71 -3.01
N TYR A 378 24.82 3.44 -2.62
CA TYR A 378 24.65 2.32 -3.53
C TYR A 378 23.17 2.00 -3.76
N LEU A 379 22.25 2.63 -3.04
CA LEU A 379 20.82 2.42 -3.15
C LEU A 379 20.21 3.27 -4.27
N TYR A 380 19.04 2.88 -4.76
CA TYR A 380 18.26 3.78 -5.61
C TYR A 380 17.78 5.00 -4.81
N PRO A 381 17.69 6.18 -5.46
CA PRO A 381 17.12 7.35 -4.83
C PRO A 381 15.61 7.15 -4.62
N LEU A 382 15.07 7.67 -3.51
CA LEU A 382 13.64 7.56 -3.20
C LEU A 382 12.73 8.19 -4.26
N SER A 383 13.22 9.18 -5.02
CA SER A 383 12.47 9.79 -6.12
C SER A 383 12.06 8.78 -7.18
N ARG A 384 12.83 7.70 -7.40
CA ARG A 384 12.46 6.60 -8.30
C ARG A 384 11.11 6.00 -7.92
N TYR A 385 10.93 5.72 -6.63
CA TYR A 385 9.73 5.09 -6.09
C TYR A 385 8.56 6.08 -5.97
N GLU A 386 8.85 7.33 -5.65
CA GLU A 386 7.82 8.39 -5.66
C GLU A 386 7.27 8.62 -7.08
N GLU A 387 8.16 8.76 -8.07
CA GLU A 387 7.78 8.92 -9.47
C GLU A 387 7.01 7.70 -9.99
N ALA A 388 7.45 6.49 -9.64
CA ALA A 388 6.78 5.24 -9.99
C ALA A 388 5.32 5.15 -9.55
N LEU A 389 4.98 5.70 -8.39
CA LEU A 389 3.63 5.62 -7.82
C LEU A 389 2.74 6.83 -8.19
N ARG A 390 3.29 7.82 -8.89
CA ARG A 390 2.60 9.08 -9.22
C ARG A 390 2.52 9.37 -10.72
N ASN A 391 3.50 8.91 -11.49
CA ASN A 391 3.67 9.34 -12.88
C ASN A 391 3.32 8.20 -13.83
N PRO A 392 2.52 8.49 -14.89
CA PRO A 392 2.20 7.51 -15.93
C PRO A 392 3.38 7.19 -16.84
N GLN A 393 4.52 7.87 -16.68
CA GLN A 393 5.75 7.64 -17.43
C GLN A 393 6.95 7.60 -16.48
N ILE A 394 7.92 6.75 -16.82
CA ILE A 394 9.15 6.50 -16.04
C ILE A 394 10.34 6.33 -16.98
N GLN A 395 11.54 6.24 -16.41
CA GLN A 395 12.75 5.89 -17.16
C GLN A 395 12.92 4.37 -17.21
N ASN A 396 13.13 3.81 -18.42
CA ASN A 396 13.58 2.44 -18.59
C ASN A 396 15.08 2.29 -18.25
N ARG A 397 15.63 1.08 -18.38
CA ARG A 397 17.05 0.81 -18.07
C ARG A 397 18.01 1.59 -18.96
N ALA A 398 17.62 1.93 -20.19
CA ALA A 398 18.39 2.75 -21.11
C ALA A 398 18.33 4.27 -20.80
N GLY A 399 17.50 4.68 -19.84
CA GLY A 399 17.25 6.08 -19.48
C GLY A 399 16.25 6.78 -20.40
N GLU A 400 15.53 6.03 -21.24
CA GLU A 400 14.48 6.55 -22.11
C GLU A 400 13.18 6.67 -21.34
N ILE A 401 12.40 7.72 -21.63
CA ILE A 401 11.06 7.88 -21.04
C ILE A 401 10.10 6.94 -21.76
N VAL A 402 9.52 6.02 -21.00
CA VAL A 402 8.54 5.04 -21.44
C VAL A 402 7.30 5.11 -20.55
N ASP A 403 6.22 4.48 -21.00
CA ASP A 403 5.01 4.39 -20.21
C ASP A 403 5.23 3.47 -18.99
N ASN A 404 4.63 3.87 -17.87
CA ASN A 404 4.72 3.15 -16.61
C ASN A 404 3.71 1.99 -16.60
N PRO A 405 4.14 0.72 -16.55
CA PRO A 405 3.27 -0.45 -16.53
C PRO A 405 2.16 -0.40 -15.48
N LEU A 406 2.40 0.24 -14.33
CA LEU A 406 1.41 0.37 -13.27
C LEU A 406 0.16 1.16 -13.72
N PHE A 407 0.33 2.13 -14.62
CA PHE A 407 -0.73 2.99 -15.15
C PHE A 407 -1.23 2.55 -16.53
N LEU A 408 -0.71 1.46 -17.08
CA LEU A 408 -1.08 0.95 -18.40
C LEU A 408 -2.07 -0.20 -18.33
N ASP A 409 -2.88 -0.29 -19.37
CA ASP A 409 -3.54 -1.53 -19.76
C ASP A 409 -2.47 -2.50 -20.29
N LEU A 410 -2.28 -3.62 -19.59
CA LEU A 410 -1.22 -4.60 -19.87
C LEU A 410 -1.70 -5.74 -20.77
N ASP A 411 -3.01 -5.90 -20.97
CA ASP A 411 -3.59 -6.85 -21.90
C ASP A 411 -4.49 -6.12 -22.90
N PRO A 412 -3.91 -5.52 -23.95
CA PRO A 412 -4.69 -4.79 -24.92
C PRO A 412 -5.57 -5.68 -25.80
N ASP A 413 -5.53 -7.01 -25.67
CA ASP A 413 -6.36 -7.94 -26.44
C ASP A 413 -7.63 -8.36 -25.68
N ASP A 414 -7.72 -8.08 -24.38
CA ASP A 414 -8.92 -8.35 -23.58
C ASP A 414 -10.04 -7.30 -23.82
N ALA A 415 -11.21 -7.59 -23.24
CA ALA A 415 -12.39 -6.74 -23.33
C ALA A 415 -12.35 -5.57 -22.35
N ASP A 416 -11.48 -5.65 -21.35
CA ASP A 416 -11.27 -4.64 -20.34
C ASP A 416 -10.35 -3.57 -20.92
N ARG A 417 -10.50 -2.35 -20.44
CA ARG A 417 -9.69 -1.22 -20.91
C ARG A 417 -9.43 -0.37 -19.71
N GLY A 418 -8.28 0.30 -19.64
CA GLY A 418 -8.12 1.28 -18.58
C GLY A 418 -6.75 1.59 -18.02
N THR A 419 -6.75 2.59 -17.17
CA THR A 419 -5.61 3.04 -16.39
C THR A 419 -5.98 3.02 -14.91
N ARG A 420 -5.17 2.35 -14.10
CA ARG A 420 -5.33 2.31 -12.63
C ARG A 420 -5.16 3.71 -12.08
N SER A 421 -6.10 4.16 -11.24
CA SER A 421 -6.19 5.57 -10.84
C SER A 421 -5.96 5.81 -9.34
N PHE A 422 -6.14 4.77 -8.52
CA PHE A 422 -5.91 4.84 -7.08
C PHE A 422 -4.82 3.85 -6.69
N ILE A 423 -3.67 4.38 -6.29
CA ILE A 423 -2.52 3.60 -5.84
C ILE A 423 -2.19 4.03 -4.42
N PHE A 424 -2.27 3.09 -3.49
CA PHE A 424 -1.94 3.27 -2.09
C PHE A 424 -0.71 2.45 -1.73
N PHE A 425 0.12 3.02 -0.87
CA PHE A 425 1.29 2.34 -0.33
C PHE A 425 1.20 2.39 1.20
N ALA A 426 1.07 1.21 1.80
CA ALA A 426 1.05 1.03 3.24
C ALA A 426 2.38 0.43 3.70
N GLY A 427 3.05 1.05 4.67
CA GLY A 427 4.24 0.49 5.29
C GLY A 427 3.98 0.15 6.75
N ILE A 428 4.10 -1.12 7.09
CA ILE A 428 4.20 -1.67 8.44
C ILE A 428 5.69 -1.83 8.71
N VAL A 429 6.31 -0.75 9.20
CA VAL A 429 7.77 -0.62 9.27
C VAL A 429 8.26 -0.29 10.67
N GLY A 430 9.56 -0.34 10.90
CA GLY A 430 10.15 -0.03 12.20
C GLY A 430 10.03 1.44 12.58
N VAL A 431 9.10 1.74 13.48
CA VAL A 431 8.85 3.05 14.09
C VAL A 431 8.05 2.83 15.38
N PRO A 432 8.30 3.56 16.49
CA PRO A 432 7.44 3.50 17.66
C PRO A 432 5.99 3.83 17.29
N TRP A 433 5.05 2.92 17.60
CA TRP A 433 3.63 3.15 17.31
C TRP A 433 3.10 4.42 18.00
N GLN A 434 3.69 4.82 19.13
CA GLN A 434 3.33 6.02 19.89
C GLN A 434 3.51 7.30 19.06
N ASP A 435 4.51 7.33 18.17
CA ASP A 435 4.75 8.47 17.31
C ASP A 435 3.65 8.60 16.22
N LEU A 436 3.07 7.47 15.82
CA LEU A 436 2.02 7.38 14.80
C LEU A 436 0.60 7.49 15.38
N ALA A 437 0.38 7.14 16.65
CA ALA A 437 -0.96 7.07 17.24
C ALA A 437 -1.59 8.44 17.43
N ARG A 438 -2.92 8.56 17.26
CA ARG A 438 -3.65 9.79 17.60
C ARG A 438 -3.56 10.11 19.09
N ASP A 439 -3.58 9.06 19.91
CA ASP A 439 -3.24 9.12 21.33
C ASP A 439 -1.96 8.30 21.60
N PRO A 440 -0.83 8.92 21.95
CA PRO A 440 0.44 8.23 22.16
C PRO A 440 0.44 7.28 23.38
N ALA A 441 -0.60 7.32 24.22
CA ALA A 441 -0.78 6.39 25.33
C ALA A 441 -1.79 5.27 25.03
N ASP A 442 -2.54 5.35 23.93
CA ASP A 442 -3.63 4.43 23.60
C ASP A 442 -3.81 4.28 22.08
N LEU A 443 -3.22 3.23 21.51
CA LEU A 443 -3.32 2.94 20.09
C LEU A 443 -4.75 2.59 19.64
N SER A 444 -5.65 2.23 20.57
CA SER A 444 -7.05 1.94 20.24
C SER A 444 -7.82 3.16 19.73
N ARG A 445 -7.24 4.36 19.86
CA ARG A 445 -7.77 5.62 19.31
C ARG A 445 -7.43 5.82 17.82
N GLY A 446 -6.71 4.87 17.22
CA GLY A 446 -6.34 4.85 15.82
C GLY A 446 -5.04 5.56 15.51
N LEU A 447 -4.60 5.40 14.26
CA LEU A 447 -3.38 6.01 13.72
C LEU A 447 -3.68 7.39 13.14
N LYS A 448 -2.69 8.29 13.21
CA LYS A 448 -2.74 9.58 12.53
C LYS A 448 -2.75 9.35 11.02
N ASP A 449 -3.60 10.09 10.31
CA ASP A 449 -3.56 10.15 8.84
C ASP A 449 -2.41 11.05 8.33
N SER A 450 -2.29 11.21 7.02
CA SER A 450 -1.19 11.98 6.43
C SER A 450 -1.25 13.47 6.80
N LEU A 451 -2.44 14.03 6.98
CA LEU A 451 -2.64 15.42 7.38
C LEU A 451 -2.29 15.59 8.86
N GLU A 452 -2.78 14.70 9.72
CA GLU A 452 -2.48 14.67 11.15
C GLU A 452 -0.98 14.51 11.42
N LEU A 453 -0.27 13.69 10.63
CA LEU A 453 1.19 13.52 10.73
C LEU A 453 1.96 14.79 10.32
N ASN A 454 1.41 15.60 9.40
CA ASN A 454 1.97 16.88 8.96
C ASN A 454 1.59 18.06 9.87
N ASN A 455 0.51 17.96 10.63
CA ASN A 455 0.05 19.02 11.50
C ASN A 455 1.07 19.31 12.61
N GLU A 456 1.34 20.59 12.87
CA GLU A 456 2.21 20.99 13.97
C GLU A 456 1.56 20.66 15.32
N ALA A 457 2.25 19.87 16.14
CA ALA A 457 1.90 19.64 17.54
C ALA A 457 2.31 20.83 18.42
N ALA A 458 1.93 20.79 19.70
CA ALA A 458 2.36 21.76 20.71
C ALA A 458 3.90 21.81 20.80
N GLY A 459 4.50 22.90 20.32
CA GLY A 459 5.96 23.03 20.17
C GLY A 459 6.42 23.37 18.74
N GLY A 460 5.49 23.49 17.78
CA GLY A 460 5.74 23.98 16.42
C GLY A 460 6.46 22.96 15.54
N ARG A 461 6.16 21.66 15.71
CA ARG A 461 6.77 20.56 14.96
C ARG A 461 5.73 19.51 14.63
N SER A 462 5.81 18.95 13.43
CA SER A 462 4.97 17.84 13.01
C SER A 462 5.50 16.50 13.55
N ALA A 463 4.68 15.44 13.49
CA ALA A 463 5.16 14.09 13.79
C ALA A 463 6.27 13.68 12.80
N TRP A 464 6.17 14.08 11.54
CA TRP A 464 7.23 13.85 10.55
C TRP A 464 8.57 14.51 10.91
N ASP A 465 8.55 15.73 11.44
CA ASP A 465 9.79 16.39 11.90
C ASP A 465 10.43 15.68 13.10
N ILE A 466 9.63 14.93 13.86
CA ILE A 466 10.08 14.13 14.99
C ILE A 466 10.72 12.82 14.50
N ILE A 467 9.99 12.09 13.66
CA ILE A 467 10.37 10.75 13.16
C ILE A 467 11.52 10.82 12.15
N LEU A 468 11.48 11.75 11.19
CA LEU A 468 12.43 11.81 10.07
C LEU A 468 13.41 12.99 10.16
N GLY A 469 13.08 14.00 10.97
CA GLY A 469 13.79 15.29 10.95
C GLY A 469 13.21 16.27 9.93
N VAL A 470 13.83 17.46 9.88
CA VAL A 470 13.38 18.56 9.02
C VAL A 470 13.95 18.36 7.61
N ALA A 471 13.09 18.33 6.60
CA ALA A 471 13.50 18.18 5.20
C ALA A 471 14.49 19.29 4.79
N GLY A 472 15.57 18.91 4.09
CA GLY A 472 16.63 19.84 3.66
C GLY A 472 17.56 20.33 4.78
N SER A 473 17.40 19.84 6.01
CA SER A 473 18.34 20.05 7.12
C SER A 473 19.27 18.84 7.27
N SER A 474 20.51 19.06 7.68
CA SER A 474 21.44 17.98 8.08
C SER A 474 21.08 17.36 9.44
N THR A 475 20.06 17.87 10.12
CA THR A 475 19.55 17.31 11.38
C THR A 475 18.64 16.13 11.10
N GLY A 476 19.12 14.91 11.38
CA GLY A 476 18.34 13.68 11.34
C GLY A 476 17.20 13.64 12.38
N PRO A 477 16.60 12.46 12.61
CA PRO A 477 15.46 12.28 13.51
C PRO A 477 15.60 12.96 14.87
N ARG A 478 14.52 13.58 15.34
CA ARG A 478 14.50 14.20 16.68
C ARG A 478 14.09 13.21 17.74
N ASP A 479 13.24 12.23 17.42
CA ASP A 479 13.13 11.06 18.25
C ASP A 479 14.47 10.30 18.20
N PRO A 480 15.20 10.19 19.32
CA PRO A 480 16.43 9.42 19.33
C PRO A 480 16.19 7.93 19.00
N PHE A 481 15.00 7.36 19.25
CA PHE A 481 14.71 5.96 18.89
C PHE A 481 14.69 5.72 17.39
N MET A 482 14.41 6.75 16.60
CA MET A 482 14.45 6.70 15.13
C MET A 482 15.84 6.96 14.54
N ARG A 483 16.88 7.19 15.36
CA ARG A 483 18.24 7.34 14.85
C ARG A 483 18.90 5.98 14.72
N GLU A 484 19.23 5.59 13.49
CA GLU A 484 20.08 4.44 13.25
C GLU A 484 21.46 4.65 13.91
N SER A 485 21.90 3.68 14.69
CA SER A 485 23.18 3.74 15.40
C SER A 485 23.59 2.32 15.79
N ILE A 486 24.87 2.01 15.67
CA ILE A 486 25.48 0.81 16.25
C ILE A 486 25.67 1.02 17.76
N GLU A 487 26.14 2.21 18.12
CA GLU A 487 26.46 2.59 19.49
C GLU A 487 25.19 2.95 20.28
N PRO A 488 25.14 2.67 21.61
CA PRO A 488 24.07 3.10 22.48
C PRO A 488 23.79 4.61 22.38
N ARG A 489 22.51 4.94 22.20
CA ARG A 489 22.03 6.32 22.05
C ARG A 489 21.65 6.92 23.40
N SER A 490 21.33 8.21 23.38
CA SER A 490 20.78 8.92 24.53
C SER A 490 19.75 9.96 24.09
N GLY A 491 18.85 10.30 25.02
CA GLY A 491 17.81 11.30 24.79
C GLY A 491 16.46 10.84 25.33
N THR A 492 15.41 11.49 24.85
CA THR A 492 14.03 11.28 25.27
C THR A 492 13.13 11.39 24.06
N ASN A 493 12.17 10.47 23.90
CA ASN A 493 11.15 10.58 22.86
C ASN A 493 10.35 11.89 23.08
N PRO A 494 10.28 12.79 22.07
CA PRO A 494 9.62 14.08 22.24
C PRO A 494 8.10 14.02 22.43
N ILE A 495 7.45 12.92 22.06
CA ILE A 495 5.99 12.74 22.09
C ILE A 495 5.56 12.15 23.44
N THR A 496 6.18 11.06 23.87
CA THR A 496 5.81 10.35 25.10
C THR A 496 6.56 10.85 26.34
N GLY A 497 7.75 11.43 26.16
CA GLY A 497 8.65 11.76 27.25
C GLY A 497 9.46 10.57 27.79
N ASP A 498 9.42 9.41 27.11
CA ASP A 498 10.21 8.24 27.52
C ASP A 498 11.69 8.44 27.29
N ALA A 499 12.47 8.31 28.36
CA ALA A 499 13.92 8.40 28.30
C ALA A 499 14.54 7.07 27.83
N MET A 500 15.52 7.17 26.94
CA MET A 500 16.39 6.05 26.60
C MET A 500 17.07 5.50 27.85
N ARG A 501 17.16 4.17 27.92
CA ARG A 501 17.80 3.48 29.04
C ARG A 501 19.16 2.96 28.59
N PRO A 502 20.22 3.13 29.39
CA PRO A 502 21.54 2.62 29.03
C PRO A 502 21.53 1.10 28.97
N ALA A 503 22.53 0.55 28.29
CA ALA A 503 22.73 -0.90 28.19
C ALA A 503 22.85 -1.57 29.58
N GLY A 504 22.19 -2.71 29.73
CA GLY A 504 22.11 -3.45 30.99
C GLY A 504 21.16 -2.85 32.03
N SER A 505 20.32 -1.86 31.67
CA SER A 505 19.33 -1.29 32.58
C SER A 505 18.33 -2.33 33.10
N THR A 506 18.05 -2.29 34.40
CA THR A 506 17.01 -3.12 35.04
C THR A 506 15.64 -2.43 35.10
N THR A 507 15.56 -1.18 34.65
CA THR A 507 14.31 -0.41 34.54
C THR A 507 14.08 -0.07 33.06
N PRO A 508 13.50 -0.99 32.28
CA PRO A 508 13.28 -0.78 30.86
C PRO A 508 12.27 0.36 30.61
N ASN A 509 12.38 1.04 29.46
CA ASN A 509 11.33 1.91 28.93
C ASN A 509 10.32 1.11 28.09
N ALA A 510 9.20 1.73 27.72
CA ALA A 510 8.12 1.07 26.98
C ALA A 510 8.34 0.99 25.45
N ILE A 511 9.35 1.69 24.91
CA ILE A 511 9.57 1.80 23.45
C ILE A 511 10.57 0.74 22.98
N ASN A 512 11.81 0.78 23.48
CA ASN A 512 12.88 -0.15 23.09
C ASN A 512 13.46 -0.94 24.26
N GLY A 513 12.89 -0.80 25.47
CA GLY A 513 13.41 -1.43 26.69
C GLY A 513 14.68 -0.75 27.18
N SER A 514 15.80 -1.03 26.54
CA SER A 514 17.08 -0.35 26.76
C SER A 514 17.94 -0.41 25.51
N GLU A 515 18.92 0.48 25.41
CA GLU A 515 20.02 0.27 24.49
C GLU A 515 20.76 -1.04 24.86
N HIS A 516 21.59 -1.56 23.95
CA HIS A 516 22.35 -2.79 24.18
C HIS A 516 23.77 -2.66 23.61
N ASN A 517 24.69 -3.49 24.10
CA ASN A 517 26.05 -3.52 23.57
C ASN A 517 26.20 -4.69 22.57
N ASP A 518 26.67 -4.38 21.37
CA ASP A 518 27.14 -5.38 20.40
C ASP A 518 28.65 -5.27 20.22
N ALA A 519 29.39 -6.21 20.82
CA ALA A 519 30.84 -6.26 20.73
C ALA A 519 31.36 -6.53 19.30
N VAL A 520 30.53 -7.11 18.43
CA VAL A 520 30.87 -7.42 17.04
C VAL A 520 30.51 -6.25 16.11
N GLN A 521 29.70 -5.29 16.58
CA GLN A 521 29.22 -4.14 15.79
C GLN A 521 28.56 -4.59 14.48
N SER A 522 27.76 -5.65 14.60
CA SER A 522 27.01 -6.30 13.54
C SER A 522 25.55 -5.88 13.47
N ASP A 523 25.05 -5.18 14.49
CA ASP A 523 23.64 -4.85 14.66
C ASP A 523 23.40 -3.37 15.02
N LEU A 524 22.18 -2.87 14.74
CA LEU A 524 21.74 -1.52 15.09
C LEU A 524 20.94 -1.50 16.42
N GLN A 525 20.85 -0.33 17.04
CA GLN A 525 19.96 -0.11 18.17
C GLN A 525 18.49 -0.12 17.72
N TYR A 526 17.61 -0.75 18.50
CA TYR A 526 16.20 -0.91 18.14
C TYR A 526 15.42 0.41 18.19
N ALA A 527 14.55 0.61 17.21
CA ALA A 527 13.54 1.67 17.23
C ALA A 527 12.41 1.34 18.19
N CYS A 528 11.95 0.08 18.17
CA CYS A 528 10.87 -0.38 19.05
C CYS A 528 10.99 -1.89 19.32
N ILE A 529 10.31 -2.34 20.38
CA ILE A 529 10.17 -3.75 20.75
C ILE A 529 8.71 -4.05 21.14
N PHE A 530 8.33 -5.33 21.12
CA PHE A 530 7.00 -5.79 21.54
C PHE A 530 7.09 -7.14 22.26
N ASP A 531 6.14 -7.45 23.14
CA ASP A 531 6.10 -8.73 23.85
C ASP A 531 5.72 -9.89 22.92
N LEU A 532 6.45 -11.01 23.02
CA LEU A 532 6.08 -12.22 22.30
C LEU A 532 5.00 -12.99 23.09
N PRO A 533 4.00 -13.59 22.42
CA PRO A 533 3.03 -14.46 23.07
C PRO A 533 3.71 -15.68 23.71
N GLU A 534 4.75 -16.19 23.06
CA GLU A 534 5.54 -17.33 23.53
C GLU A 534 7.03 -16.97 23.55
N ALA A 535 7.72 -17.37 24.63
CA ALA A 535 9.16 -17.18 24.76
C ALA A 535 9.92 -18.18 23.88
N VAL A 536 10.98 -17.72 23.22
CA VAL A 536 11.86 -18.56 22.39
C VAL A 536 13.12 -18.89 23.16
N ASP A 537 13.43 -20.18 23.30
CA ASP A 537 14.68 -20.64 23.91
C ASP A 537 15.84 -20.54 22.91
N CYS A 538 16.69 -19.53 23.08
CA CYS A 538 17.85 -19.33 22.22
C CYS A 538 18.99 -20.33 22.47
N ALA A 539 18.96 -21.13 23.55
CA ALA A 539 19.97 -22.18 23.76
C ALA A 539 19.83 -23.33 22.75
N ALA A 540 18.65 -23.49 22.14
CA ALA A 540 18.45 -24.38 21.00
C ALA A 540 19.02 -23.83 19.68
N ASN A 541 19.55 -22.60 19.70
CA ASN A 541 20.10 -21.86 18.55
C ASN A 541 19.14 -21.81 17.33
N PRO A 542 17.87 -21.40 17.52
CA PRO A 542 16.98 -21.18 16.39
C PRO A 542 17.46 -19.99 15.55
N ASP A 543 17.12 -19.97 14.27
CA ASP A 543 17.49 -18.90 13.36
C ASP A 543 16.97 -17.54 13.83
N GLY A 544 17.86 -16.54 13.87
CA GLY A 544 17.51 -15.17 14.25
C GLY A 544 17.35 -14.93 15.76
N CYS A 545 17.92 -15.78 16.63
CA CYS A 545 17.87 -15.60 18.08
C CYS A 545 19.10 -14.86 18.62
N GLU A 546 18.90 -13.75 19.34
CA GLU A 546 19.97 -12.84 19.78
C GLU A 546 20.41 -13.08 21.24
N CYS A 547 19.71 -13.94 21.99
CA CYS A 547 19.94 -14.12 23.42
C CYS A 547 21.05 -15.13 23.71
N VAL A 548 22.27 -14.62 23.84
CA VAL A 548 23.48 -15.39 24.21
C VAL A 548 23.84 -15.22 25.69
N VAL A 549 24.60 -16.15 26.27
CA VAL A 549 25.07 -16.03 27.67
C VAL A 549 25.81 -14.71 27.91
N GLY A 550 25.47 -14.01 28.99
CA GLY A 550 26.10 -12.73 29.35
C GLY A 550 25.65 -11.50 28.54
N ASN A 551 24.57 -11.59 27.75
CA ASN A 551 24.04 -10.44 27.02
C ASN A 551 23.37 -9.40 27.94
N ASP A 552 23.26 -8.18 27.44
CA ASP A 552 22.47 -7.09 28.04
C ASP A 552 21.27 -6.66 27.17
N ASN A 553 20.91 -7.51 26.20
CA ASN A 553 19.91 -7.25 25.18
C ASN A 553 18.50 -7.16 25.82
N PRO A 554 17.72 -6.10 25.54
CA PRO A 554 16.40 -5.90 26.16
C PRO A 554 15.36 -6.96 25.78
N LEU A 555 15.63 -7.76 24.74
CA LEU A 555 14.74 -8.84 24.31
C LEU A 555 14.82 -10.09 25.19
N CYS A 556 15.89 -10.19 25.98
CA CYS A 556 16.29 -11.43 26.61
C CYS A 556 15.92 -11.45 28.10
N ALA A 557 15.35 -12.55 28.57
CA ALA A 557 14.99 -12.79 29.96
C ALA A 557 15.77 -13.98 30.55
N PRO A 558 15.94 -14.03 31.89
CA PRO A 558 16.53 -15.18 32.58
C PRO A 558 15.81 -16.49 32.27
N ASP A 559 16.58 -17.51 31.96
CA ASP A 559 16.13 -18.84 31.58
C ASP A 559 16.37 -19.84 32.70
N PRO A 560 15.31 -20.36 33.37
CA PRO A 560 15.46 -21.38 34.39
C PRO A 560 16.11 -22.68 33.89
N ALA A 561 15.96 -23.03 32.61
CA ALA A 561 16.56 -24.22 32.02
C ALA A 561 18.08 -24.09 31.86
N ASN A 562 18.57 -22.86 31.72
CA ASN A 562 19.99 -22.54 31.50
C ASN A 562 20.61 -21.81 32.69
N GLY A 563 20.23 -22.21 33.92
CA GLY A 563 20.85 -21.71 35.14
C GLY A 563 20.55 -20.25 35.47
N GLY A 564 19.53 -19.65 34.85
CA GLY A 564 19.14 -18.25 35.02
C GLY A 564 19.86 -17.28 34.08
N GLU A 565 20.66 -17.78 33.13
CA GLU A 565 21.26 -16.95 32.07
C GLU A 565 20.18 -16.32 31.19
N ARG A 566 20.44 -15.15 30.60
CA ARG A 566 19.44 -14.43 29.80
C ARG A 566 19.28 -15.03 28.38
N THR A 567 18.91 -16.30 28.26
CA THR A 567 18.83 -17.02 26.97
C THR A 567 17.40 -17.20 26.45
N LEU A 568 16.37 -16.77 27.17
CA LEU A 568 14.99 -16.73 26.65
C LEU A 568 14.73 -15.41 25.94
N ARG A 569 14.38 -15.45 24.66
CA ARG A 569 13.86 -14.26 23.95
C ARG A 569 12.37 -14.13 24.22
N VAL A 570 11.98 -13.04 24.87
CA VAL A 570 10.58 -12.77 25.28
C VAL A 570 9.98 -11.58 24.55
N LYS A 571 10.75 -10.90 23.70
CA LYS A 571 10.30 -9.76 22.90
C LYS A 571 10.79 -9.85 21.47
N GLY A 572 9.96 -9.36 20.55
CA GLY A 572 10.35 -9.02 19.18
C GLY A 572 10.88 -7.59 19.10
N LYS A 573 11.45 -7.24 17.95
CA LYS A 573 12.18 -5.98 17.73
C LYS A 573 11.94 -5.42 16.33
N ALA A 574 12.28 -4.15 16.15
CA ALA A 574 12.48 -3.53 14.85
C ALA A 574 13.50 -2.39 14.93
N TYR A 575 14.12 -2.10 13.79
CA TYR A 575 15.09 -1.04 13.57
C TYR A 575 14.44 0.15 12.86
N PRO A 576 15.05 1.35 12.84
CA PRO A 576 14.44 2.50 12.19
C PRO A 576 14.21 2.30 10.67
N GLY A 577 12.96 2.22 10.22
CA GLY A 577 12.56 2.07 8.81
C GLY A 577 12.51 3.39 8.04
N LEU A 578 13.59 4.18 8.09
CA LEU A 578 13.59 5.60 7.71
C LEU A 578 13.27 5.86 6.22
N ARG A 579 13.80 5.05 5.31
CA ARG A 579 13.63 5.25 3.87
C ARG A 579 12.18 5.00 3.43
N GLN A 580 11.57 3.93 3.94
CA GLN A 580 10.16 3.63 3.72
C GLN A 580 9.27 4.75 4.28
N LEU A 581 9.58 5.25 5.48
CA LEU A 581 8.85 6.37 6.10
C LEU A 581 9.00 7.68 5.31
N GLN A 582 10.17 7.93 4.72
CA GLN A 582 10.39 9.08 3.82
C GLN A 582 9.53 8.99 2.56
N LEU A 583 9.42 7.80 1.94
CA LEU A 583 8.53 7.58 0.81
C LEU A 583 7.06 7.79 1.24
N LEU A 584 6.62 7.20 2.35
CA LEU A 584 5.27 7.38 2.89
C LEU A 584 4.91 8.86 3.12
N ARG A 585 5.85 9.64 3.67
CA ARG A 585 5.69 11.10 3.83
C ARG A 585 5.53 11.78 2.46
N ALA A 586 6.35 11.43 1.47
CA ALA A 586 6.29 12.01 0.12
C ALA A 586 4.99 11.65 -0.61
N LEU A 587 4.44 10.47 -0.35
CA LEU A 587 3.17 10.00 -0.92
C LEU A 587 1.94 10.72 -0.34
N GLY A 588 2.05 11.35 0.84
CA GLY A 588 0.96 12.11 1.44
C GLY A 588 -0.29 11.25 1.64
N ASN A 589 -1.40 11.61 1.02
CA ASN A 589 -2.65 10.85 1.13
C ASN A 589 -2.62 9.45 0.48
N GLN A 590 -1.65 9.15 -0.38
CA GLN A 590 -1.45 7.78 -0.89
C GLN A 590 -0.71 6.90 0.12
N GLY A 591 -0.01 7.50 1.08
CA GLY A 591 0.74 6.78 2.12
C GLY A 591 -0.13 6.42 3.33
N ILE A 592 0.04 5.19 3.82
CA ILE A 592 -0.53 4.69 5.08
C ILE A 592 0.62 4.18 5.94
N THR A 593 0.78 4.74 7.14
CA THR A 593 1.93 4.44 8.00
C THR A 593 1.51 3.62 9.20
N GLY A 594 2.17 2.48 9.40
CA GLY A 594 1.99 1.59 10.53
C GLY A 594 3.31 1.20 11.18
N SER A 595 3.26 0.86 12.46
CA SER A 595 4.38 0.29 13.20
C SER A 595 4.38 -1.23 13.06
N VAL A 596 5.54 -1.80 12.77
CA VAL A 596 5.77 -3.25 12.82
C VAL A 596 5.81 -3.80 14.25
N CYS A 597 6.06 -2.94 15.26
CA CYS A 597 5.93 -3.27 16.67
C CYS A 597 4.47 -3.02 17.13
N PRO A 598 3.64 -4.05 17.33
CA PRO A 598 2.28 -3.88 17.83
C PRO A 598 2.28 -3.36 19.28
N ALA A 599 1.18 -2.73 19.68
CA ALA A 599 1.02 -2.29 21.07
C ALA A 599 0.81 -3.47 22.02
N GLN A 600 0.11 -4.51 21.58
CA GLN A 600 -0.16 -5.73 22.35
C GLN A 600 -0.55 -6.90 21.45
N LEU A 601 -0.41 -8.12 21.99
CA LEU A 601 -0.79 -9.39 21.34
C LEU A 601 -1.61 -10.31 22.26
N ASP A 602 -1.91 -9.89 23.48
CA ASP A 602 -2.49 -10.73 24.54
C ASP A 602 -4.02 -10.66 24.62
N ASP A 603 -4.63 -9.55 24.18
CA ASP A 603 -6.08 -9.35 24.19
C ASP A 603 -6.64 -9.16 22.78
N ALA A 604 -7.06 -10.26 22.16
CA ALA A 604 -7.66 -10.30 20.83
C ALA A 604 -8.97 -9.52 20.70
N ALA A 605 -9.62 -9.11 21.80
CA ALA A 605 -10.85 -8.35 21.76
C ALA A 605 -10.62 -6.83 21.66
N ARG A 606 -9.39 -6.34 21.90
CA ARG A 606 -9.08 -4.92 21.81
C ARG A 606 -8.81 -4.49 20.37
N ALA A 607 -9.15 -3.24 20.07
CA ALA A 607 -8.93 -2.64 18.74
C ALA A 607 -7.44 -2.46 18.38
N ASP A 608 -6.52 -2.57 19.35
CA ASP A 608 -5.07 -2.40 19.16
C ASP A 608 -4.26 -3.70 19.19
N VAL A 609 -4.91 -4.85 18.98
CA VAL A 609 -4.22 -6.13 18.86
C VAL A 609 -3.46 -6.22 17.54
N GLY A 610 -2.19 -6.63 17.60
CA GLY A 610 -1.37 -6.89 16.42
C GLY A 610 -1.37 -5.71 15.43
N TYR A 611 -1.67 -6.00 14.17
CA TYR A 611 -1.78 -4.99 13.10
C TYR A 611 -3.20 -4.49 12.84
N ALA A 612 -4.17 -4.77 13.73
CA ALA A 612 -5.55 -4.29 13.57
C ALA A 612 -5.67 -2.76 13.35
N PRO A 613 -4.93 -1.89 14.08
CA PRO A 613 -4.96 -0.45 13.82
C PRO A 613 -4.48 -0.04 12.44
N VAL A 614 -3.52 -0.76 11.87
CA VAL A 614 -3.02 -0.48 10.51
C VAL A 614 -4.04 -0.94 9.49
N VAL A 615 -4.63 -2.13 9.67
CA VAL A 615 -5.72 -2.64 8.83
C VAL A 615 -6.87 -1.63 8.80
N ASP A 616 -7.29 -1.13 9.96
CA ASP A 616 -8.36 -0.12 10.05
C ASP A 616 -7.99 1.16 9.28
N ALA A 617 -6.74 1.63 9.42
CA ALA A 617 -6.25 2.79 8.67
C ALA A 617 -6.21 2.57 7.14
N MET A 618 -5.92 1.33 6.68
CA MET A 618 -6.02 0.96 5.26
C MET A 618 -7.47 0.99 4.78
N LEU A 619 -8.37 0.34 5.52
CA LEU A 619 -9.79 0.28 5.19
C LEU A 619 -10.42 1.68 5.17
N ASP A 620 -10.07 2.55 6.12
CA ASP A 620 -10.52 3.94 6.18
C ASP A 620 -10.01 4.76 5.00
N ARG A 621 -8.77 4.52 4.55
CA ARG A 621 -8.22 5.23 3.39
C ARG A 621 -8.95 4.86 2.10
N LEU A 622 -9.31 3.59 1.96
CA LEU A 622 -10.12 3.12 0.84
C LEU A 622 -11.54 3.69 0.86
N LEU A 623 -12.10 4.13 2.01
CA LEU A 623 -13.39 4.85 2.06
C LEU A 623 -13.37 6.20 1.35
N GLY A 624 -12.21 6.86 1.35
CA GLY A 624 -12.03 8.20 0.78
C GLY A 624 -12.02 8.24 -0.74
N ILE A 625 -12.00 7.08 -1.39
CA ILE A 625 -12.17 6.98 -2.84
C ILE A 625 -13.62 7.38 -3.14
N PRO A 626 -13.87 8.39 -4.00
CA PRO A 626 -15.22 8.68 -4.45
C PRO A 626 -15.70 7.50 -5.29
N TYR A 627 -16.32 6.52 -4.63
CA TYR A 627 -17.01 5.44 -5.28
C TYR A 627 -18.11 6.02 -6.18
N THR A 628 -18.53 5.24 -7.17
CA THR A 628 -19.89 5.32 -7.72
C THR A 628 -20.92 5.09 -6.61
N SER A 629 -21.07 6.05 -5.69
CA SER A 629 -22.29 6.19 -4.96
C SER A 629 -23.35 6.54 -6.00
N THR A 630 -24.04 5.54 -6.52
CA THR A 630 -25.28 5.72 -7.27
C THR A 630 -26.35 6.40 -6.41
N CYS A 631 -26.15 6.43 -5.10
CA CYS A 631 -26.97 7.14 -4.14
C CYS A 631 -26.98 8.64 -4.39
N LEU A 632 -28.18 9.23 -4.41
CA LEU A 632 -28.38 10.66 -4.68
C LEU A 632 -28.86 11.38 -3.42
N GLU A 633 -28.21 12.49 -3.07
CA GLU A 633 -28.65 13.33 -1.93
C GLU A 633 -30.03 13.96 -2.17
N SER A 634 -30.34 14.31 -3.42
CA SER A 634 -31.56 15.01 -3.80
C SER A 634 -32.51 14.14 -4.64
N PRO A 635 -33.83 14.25 -4.43
CA PRO A 635 -34.81 13.49 -5.20
C PRO A 635 -34.90 14.00 -6.64
N LEU A 636 -34.95 13.06 -7.58
CA LEU A 636 -35.16 13.37 -9.00
C LEU A 636 -36.65 13.49 -9.33
N LYS A 637 -36.98 14.25 -10.37
CA LYS A 637 -38.34 14.36 -10.88
C LYS A 637 -38.73 13.11 -11.67
N VAL A 638 -39.60 12.29 -11.07
CA VAL A 638 -40.12 11.05 -11.65
C VAL A 638 -41.28 11.35 -12.61
N GLN A 639 -41.24 10.73 -13.79
CA GLN A 639 -42.24 10.82 -14.85
C GLN A 639 -43.37 9.79 -14.64
N ALA A 640 -44.47 9.91 -15.38
CA ALA A 640 -45.64 9.04 -15.21
C ALA A 640 -45.33 7.56 -15.47
N GLU A 641 -44.34 7.31 -16.31
CA GLU A 641 -43.86 6.00 -16.74
C GLU A 641 -42.79 5.41 -15.79
N GLY A 642 -42.44 6.09 -14.70
CA GLY A 642 -41.44 5.65 -13.71
C GLY A 642 -39.99 6.01 -14.04
N GLN A 643 -39.76 6.66 -15.19
CA GLN A 643 -38.45 7.20 -15.58
C GLN A 643 -38.15 8.53 -14.91
N VAL A 644 -36.90 8.98 -14.98
CA VAL A 644 -36.47 10.33 -14.57
C VAL A 644 -35.94 11.13 -15.75
N SER A 645 -36.11 12.45 -15.72
CA SER A 645 -35.51 13.34 -16.73
C SER A 645 -34.03 13.56 -16.46
N CYS A 646 -33.22 12.57 -16.81
CA CYS A 646 -31.77 12.63 -16.75
C CYS A 646 -31.16 12.36 -18.11
N THR A 647 -30.12 13.11 -18.42
CA THR A 647 -29.18 12.79 -19.49
C THR A 647 -27.88 12.37 -18.84
N MET A 648 -27.32 11.25 -19.28
CA MET A 648 -26.11 10.67 -18.72
C MET A 648 -25.16 10.32 -19.87
N VAL A 649 -23.97 10.89 -19.84
CA VAL A 649 -22.95 10.72 -20.86
C VAL A 649 -21.73 10.09 -20.21
N GLU A 650 -21.32 8.96 -20.75
CA GLU A 650 -20.10 8.26 -20.41
C GLU A 650 -18.98 8.73 -21.35
N GLY A 651 -17.90 9.23 -20.77
CA GLY A 651 -16.65 9.56 -21.44
C GLY A 651 -15.60 8.48 -21.20
N ARG A 652 -15.03 7.96 -22.27
CA ARG A 652 -14.04 6.88 -22.29
C ARG A 652 -12.81 7.31 -23.06
N TYR A 653 -11.68 6.72 -22.72
CA TYR A 653 -10.49 6.76 -23.56
C TYR A 653 -10.43 5.51 -24.44
N VAL A 654 -10.30 5.68 -25.76
CA VAL A 654 -10.15 4.58 -26.72
C VAL A 654 -9.02 4.90 -27.69
N THR A 655 -8.22 3.91 -28.04
CA THR A 655 -7.16 4.03 -29.06
C THR A 655 -7.66 3.82 -30.50
N GLY A 656 -8.92 3.36 -30.63
CA GLY A 656 -9.59 3.06 -31.90
C GLY A 656 -10.81 3.94 -32.21
N ALA A 657 -11.71 3.43 -33.05
CA ALA A 657 -12.95 4.14 -33.39
C ALA A 657 -13.91 4.13 -32.19
N CYS A 658 -14.42 5.31 -31.81
CA CYS A 658 -15.47 5.42 -30.80
C CYS A 658 -16.76 4.77 -31.32
N THR A 659 -17.27 3.76 -30.61
CA THR A 659 -18.53 3.08 -30.92
C THR A 659 -19.41 2.97 -29.68
N CYS A 660 -20.70 3.29 -29.83
CA CYS A 660 -21.70 3.17 -28.76
C CYS A 660 -22.52 1.90 -28.95
N ALA A 661 -22.21 0.86 -28.18
CA ALA A 661 -22.85 -0.46 -28.31
C ALA A 661 -24.27 -0.46 -27.71
N GLU A 662 -25.29 -0.57 -28.57
CA GLU A 662 -26.70 -0.66 -28.14
C GLU A 662 -26.96 -1.87 -27.21
N ALA A 663 -26.23 -2.98 -27.41
CA ALA A 663 -26.32 -4.17 -26.56
C ALA A 663 -25.96 -3.90 -25.08
N ARG A 664 -25.15 -2.86 -24.81
CA ARG A 664 -24.78 -2.38 -23.47
C ARG A 664 -25.61 -1.17 -23.01
N GLY A 665 -26.72 -0.90 -23.69
CA GLY A 665 -27.54 0.27 -23.41
C GLY A 665 -26.82 1.60 -23.69
N ARG A 666 -25.97 1.65 -24.73
CA ARG A 666 -25.33 2.90 -25.19
C ARG A 666 -25.91 3.36 -26.51
N ARG A 667 -25.95 4.68 -26.69
CA ARG A 667 -26.34 5.33 -27.94
C ARG A 667 -25.48 6.55 -28.22
N GLU A 668 -25.52 7.01 -29.46
CA GLU A 668 -24.93 8.29 -29.85
C GLU A 668 -25.44 9.43 -28.98
N VAL A 669 -24.55 10.37 -28.66
CA VAL A 669 -24.85 11.50 -27.77
C VAL A 669 -25.93 12.39 -28.39
N SER A 670 -27.01 12.62 -27.66
CA SER A 670 -28.08 13.52 -28.08
C SER A 670 -27.69 15.00 -27.92
N GLU A 671 -28.52 15.90 -28.47
CA GLU A 671 -28.33 17.35 -28.30
C GLU A 671 -28.32 17.76 -26.81
N ALA A 672 -29.07 17.07 -25.95
CA ALA A 672 -29.07 17.29 -24.51
C ALA A 672 -27.74 16.86 -23.84
N GLY A 673 -27.09 15.83 -24.38
CA GLY A 673 -25.81 15.33 -23.88
C GLY A 673 -24.59 16.12 -24.37
N ALA A 674 -24.73 16.96 -25.41
CA ALA A 674 -23.63 17.72 -25.98
C ALA A 674 -22.96 18.67 -24.95
N ALA A 675 -23.74 19.27 -24.05
CA ALA A 675 -23.20 20.11 -22.98
C ALA A 675 -22.40 19.31 -21.94
N LEU A 676 -22.81 18.07 -21.64
CA LEU A 676 -22.09 17.17 -20.75
C LEU A 676 -20.75 16.72 -21.36
N VAL A 677 -20.73 16.46 -22.68
CA VAL A 677 -19.48 16.15 -23.41
C VAL A 677 -18.48 17.30 -23.30
N GLU A 678 -18.92 18.55 -23.50
CA GLU A 678 -18.00 19.70 -23.36
C GLU A 678 -17.52 19.88 -21.92
N GLY A 679 -18.35 19.55 -20.92
CA GLY A 679 -17.94 19.46 -19.52
C GLY A 679 -16.81 18.43 -19.33
N LEU A 680 -17.01 17.21 -19.82
CA LEU A 680 -16.02 16.12 -19.71
C LEU A 680 -14.69 16.43 -20.43
N LYS A 681 -14.72 17.20 -21.52
CA LYS A 681 -13.51 17.65 -22.23
C LYS A 681 -12.74 18.76 -21.53
N SER A 682 -13.41 19.56 -20.70
CA SER A 682 -12.87 20.78 -20.10
C SER A 682 -12.58 20.68 -18.61
N ASP A 683 -12.88 19.53 -17.99
CA ASP A 683 -12.80 19.38 -16.54
C ASP A 683 -11.36 19.29 -16.02
N ALA A 684 -10.96 20.29 -15.22
CA ALA A 684 -9.72 20.32 -14.47
C ALA A 684 -9.75 19.47 -13.18
N GLN A 685 -10.89 18.81 -12.88
CA GLN A 685 -11.06 17.86 -11.76
C GLN A 685 -10.93 16.39 -12.17
N LEU A 686 -10.66 16.08 -13.43
CA LEU A 686 -10.11 14.77 -13.74
C LEU A 686 -8.86 14.58 -12.87
N PRO A 687 -8.74 13.47 -12.11
CA PRO A 687 -7.49 13.10 -11.46
C PRO A 687 -6.34 13.37 -12.43
N THR A 688 -5.25 14.00 -11.97
CA THR A 688 -4.08 14.36 -12.80
C THR A 688 -3.46 13.19 -13.59
N ALA A 689 -3.92 11.96 -13.34
CA ALA A 689 -3.53 10.72 -13.99
C ALA A 689 -4.45 10.23 -15.12
N LEU A 690 -5.64 10.81 -15.35
CA LEU A 690 -6.53 10.41 -16.46
C LEU A 690 -6.27 11.25 -17.72
N GLU A 691 -5.97 10.59 -18.85
CA GLU A 691 -6.04 11.24 -20.16
C GLU A 691 -7.48 11.70 -20.44
N ALA A 692 -7.63 12.85 -21.09
CA ALA A 692 -8.95 13.40 -21.40
C ALA A 692 -9.74 12.39 -22.27
N PRO A 693 -11.00 12.05 -21.92
CA PRO A 693 -11.78 11.10 -22.68
C PRO A 693 -11.93 11.56 -24.13
N ASN A 694 -11.84 10.62 -25.07
CA ASN A 694 -11.90 10.87 -26.50
C ASN A 694 -13.08 10.17 -27.19
N CYS A 695 -13.83 9.35 -26.46
CA CYS A 695 -15.06 8.70 -26.89
C CYS A 695 -16.20 8.99 -25.92
N PHE A 696 -17.36 9.38 -26.44
CA PHE A 696 -18.51 9.78 -25.62
C PHE A 696 -19.77 9.06 -26.09
N CYS A 697 -20.46 8.40 -25.16
CA CYS A 697 -21.70 7.69 -25.43
C CYS A 697 -22.76 8.06 -24.39
N GLU A 698 -24.01 8.22 -24.83
CA GLU A 698 -25.12 8.45 -23.91
C GLU A 698 -25.65 7.11 -23.37
N MET A 699 -25.89 7.05 -22.06
CA MET A 699 -26.39 5.86 -21.38
C MET A 699 -27.92 5.83 -21.41
N ALA A 700 -28.48 4.81 -22.06
CA ALA A 700 -29.92 4.66 -22.22
C ALA A 700 -30.58 4.22 -20.91
N GLN A 701 -31.55 5.01 -20.44
CA GLN A 701 -32.42 4.64 -19.33
C GLN A 701 -33.39 3.55 -19.79
N LEU A 702 -33.62 2.55 -18.93
CA LEU A 702 -34.55 1.46 -19.21
C LEU A 702 -35.99 1.97 -19.36
N THR A 703 -36.78 1.23 -20.14
CA THR A 703 -38.21 1.49 -20.37
C THR A 703 -39.02 0.20 -20.25
N GLY A 704 -40.34 0.32 -20.08
CA GLY A 704 -41.28 -0.81 -20.15
C GLY A 704 -40.99 -1.91 -19.13
N GLU A 705 -41.01 -3.17 -19.58
CA GLU A 705 -40.81 -4.35 -18.73
C GLU A 705 -39.39 -4.40 -18.12
N ALA A 706 -38.38 -3.99 -18.88
CA ALA A 706 -37.00 -3.93 -18.41
C ALA A 706 -36.81 -2.89 -17.29
N LEU A 707 -37.50 -1.74 -17.39
CA LEU A 707 -37.53 -0.74 -16.32
C LEU A 707 -38.18 -1.30 -15.06
N GLN A 708 -39.32 -1.99 -15.23
CA GLN A 708 -40.04 -2.58 -14.11
C GLN A 708 -39.17 -3.64 -13.41
N ALA A 709 -38.52 -4.53 -14.15
CA ALA A 709 -37.58 -5.51 -13.61
C ALA A 709 -36.44 -4.82 -12.83
N CYS A 710 -35.77 -3.84 -13.43
CA CYS A 710 -34.71 -3.07 -12.76
C CYS A 710 -35.20 -2.34 -11.50
N GLN A 711 -36.46 -1.91 -11.44
CA GLN A 711 -37.01 -1.21 -10.27
C GLN A 711 -37.58 -2.16 -9.21
N SER A 712 -37.89 -3.42 -9.52
CA SER A 712 -38.59 -4.31 -8.57
C SER A 712 -37.85 -5.57 -8.19
N ASP A 713 -36.93 -6.05 -9.03
CA ASP A 713 -36.22 -7.29 -8.80
C ASP A 713 -34.99 -7.04 -7.93
N VAL A 714 -35.00 -7.53 -6.69
CA VAL A 714 -33.88 -7.39 -5.75
C VAL A 714 -32.80 -8.46 -5.95
N SER A 715 -33.03 -9.41 -6.85
CA SER A 715 -32.05 -10.42 -7.22
C SER A 715 -31.24 -9.99 -8.43
N GLU A 716 -30.03 -10.56 -8.54
CA GLU A 716 -29.16 -10.47 -9.71
C GLU A 716 -28.94 -11.89 -10.28
N PRO A 717 -28.83 -12.06 -11.61
CA PRO A 717 -29.00 -11.03 -12.64
C PRO A 717 -30.47 -10.63 -12.82
N VAL A 718 -30.75 -9.34 -13.01
CA VAL A 718 -32.12 -8.87 -13.29
C VAL A 718 -32.60 -9.40 -14.64
N GLN A 719 -33.75 -10.08 -14.63
CA GLN A 719 -34.39 -10.63 -15.84
C GLN A 719 -35.80 -10.06 -16.06
N THR A 720 -36.21 -10.00 -17.32
CA THR A 720 -37.63 -9.76 -17.68
C THR A 720 -38.49 -10.97 -17.32
N ALA A 721 -39.81 -10.84 -17.35
CA ALA A 721 -40.71 -11.98 -17.09
C ALA A 721 -40.58 -13.08 -18.18
N GLY A 722 -39.96 -12.76 -19.31
CA GLY A 722 -39.57 -13.70 -20.37
C GLY A 722 -38.26 -14.45 -20.12
N GLY A 723 -37.50 -14.12 -19.07
CA GLY A 723 -36.21 -14.74 -18.74
C GLY A 723 -35.00 -14.14 -19.47
N GLU A 724 -35.17 -12.99 -20.14
CA GLU A 724 -34.06 -12.28 -20.79
C GLU A 724 -33.36 -11.35 -19.78
N THR A 725 -32.04 -11.43 -19.69
CA THR A 725 -31.21 -10.55 -18.85
C THR A 725 -31.33 -9.10 -19.29
N VAL A 726 -31.52 -8.20 -18.33
CA VAL A 726 -31.70 -6.77 -18.57
C VAL A 726 -30.36 -6.05 -18.55
N HIS A 727 -30.14 -5.15 -19.53
CA HIS A 727 -28.96 -4.32 -19.61
C HIS A 727 -29.35 -2.83 -19.69
N GLY A 728 -29.02 -2.05 -18.67
CA GLY A 728 -29.24 -0.61 -18.66
C GLY A 728 -29.25 -0.02 -17.26
N TRP A 729 -29.94 1.11 -17.07
CA TRP A 729 -30.08 1.75 -15.77
C TRP A 729 -31.50 2.24 -15.47
N CYS A 730 -31.84 2.32 -14.18
CA CYS A 730 -33.10 2.85 -13.68
C CYS A 730 -32.90 3.68 -12.40
N TYR A 731 -33.88 4.53 -12.08
CA TYR A 731 -33.91 5.26 -10.82
C TYR A 731 -34.76 4.52 -9.79
N VAL A 732 -34.28 4.44 -8.56
CA VAL A 732 -35.01 3.91 -7.39
C VAL A 732 -35.00 4.96 -6.28
N ASP A 733 -36.12 5.12 -5.58
CA ASP A 733 -36.29 6.12 -4.53
C ASP A 733 -37.38 5.67 -3.56
N ALA A 734 -36.97 5.22 -2.39
CA ALA A 734 -37.87 4.74 -1.35
C ALA A 734 -38.84 5.83 -0.87
N ASP A 735 -38.40 7.09 -0.81
CA ASP A 735 -39.23 8.21 -0.36
C ASP A 735 -40.32 8.57 -1.39
N GLN A 736 -39.99 8.46 -2.67
CA GLN A 736 -40.95 8.65 -3.77
C GLN A 736 -41.73 7.38 -4.13
N ARG A 737 -41.44 6.25 -3.48
CA ARG A 737 -42.02 4.92 -3.76
C ARG A 737 -41.79 4.49 -5.22
N VAL A 738 -40.60 4.78 -5.72
CA VAL A 738 -40.14 4.34 -7.04
C VAL A 738 -39.23 3.14 -6.84
N GLY A 739 -39.68 1.99 -7.31
CA GLY A 739 -39.00 0.73 -7.12
C GLY A 739 -39.09 0.16 -5.69
N ALA A 740 -38.50 -1.02 -5.52
CA ALA A 740 -38.41 -1.73 -4.26
C ALA A 740 -37.45 -0.98 -3.32
N PRO A 741 -37.86 -0.62 -2.08
CA PRO A 741 -37.04 0.16 -1.17
C PRO A 741 -35.70 -0.50 -0.85
N GLU A 742 -35.64 -1.84 -0.90
CA GLU A 742 -34.45 -2.66 -0.73
C GLU A 742 -33.32 -2.28 -1.70
N LEU A 743 -33.66 -1.83 -2.92
CA LEU A 743 -32.69 -1.45 -3.95
C LEU A 743 -31.95 -0.14 -3.65
N SER A 744 -32.45 0.63 -2.70
CA SER A 744 -31.85 1.89 -2.24
C SER A 744 -31.52 1.87 -0.74
N ALA A 745 -31.63 0.69 -0.11
CA ALA A 745 -31.46 0.54 1.32
C ALA A 745 -30.01 0.75 1.77
N SER A 746 -29.04 0.59 0.87
CA SER A 746 -27.62 0.88 1.09
C SER A 746 -27.30 2.38 1.12
N CYS A 747 -28.22 3.24 0.70
CA CYS A 747 -28.02 4.69 0.70
C CYS A 747 -28.35 5.33 2.06
N MET A 748 -27.70 6.46 2.37
CA MET A 748 -27.85 7.16 3.65
C MET A 748 -29.31 7.44 4.01
N GLN A 749 -29.62 7.38 5.30
CA GLN A 749 -30.94 7.68 5.83
C GLN A 749 -31.38 9.11 5.48
N GLY A 750 -32.56 9.27 4.89
CA GLY A 750 -33.06 10.54 4.34
C GLY A 750 -32.67 10.82 2.87
N ALA A 751 -31.83 9.96 2.30
CA ALA A 751 -31.41 9.95 0.90
C ALA A 751 -31.43 8.52 0.32
N GLN A 752 -32.45 7.72 0.68
CA GLN A 752 -32.63 6.34 0.20
C GLN A 752 -33.12 6.31 -1.25
N ARG A 753 -32.23 6.68 -2.17
CA ARG A 753 -32.50 6.79 -3.59
C ARG A 753 -31.22 6.63 -4.39
N ALA A 754 -31.27 5.96 -5.53
CA ALA A 754 -30.09 5.63 -6.32
C ALA A 754 -30.37 5.53 -7.83
N LEU A 755 -29.30 5.65 -8.62
CA LEU A 755 -29.23 5.26 -10.03
C LEU A 755 -28.74 3.80 -10.14
N ARG A 756 -29.64 2.83 -10.26
CA ARG A 756 -29.27 1.41 -10.37
C ARG A 756 -28.87 1.06 -11.81
N PHE A 757 -27.71 0.42 -11.98
CA PHE A 757 -27.28 -0.20 -13.23
C PHE A 757 -27.45 -1.72 -13.14
N VAL A 758 -27.85 -2.38 -14.24
CA VAL A 758 -28.09 -3.83 -14.30
C VAL A 758 -27.48 -4.45 -15.56
N GLY A 759 -27.00 -5.69 -15.42
CA GLY A 759 -26.27 -6.41 -16.46
C GLY A 759 -25.14 -5.58 -17.09
N GLN A 760 -24.96 -5.66 -18.40
CA GLN A 760 -23.92 -4.88 -19.12
C GLN A 760 -24.22 -3.37 -19.23
N GLY A 761 -25.27 -2.87 -18.57
CA GLY A 761 -25.69 -1.47 -18.60
C GLY A 761 -24.84 -0.52 -17.76
N ALA A 762 -24.06 -1.08 -16.82
CA ALA A 762 -23.10 -0.34 -16.02
C ALA A 762 -22.11 0.44 -16.92
N PRO A 763 -21.55 1.57 -16.44
CA PRO A 763 -20.46 2.21 -17.14
C PRO A 763 -19.31 1.22 -17.39
N THR A 764 -18.73 1.25 -18.58
CA THR A 764 -17.46 0.59 -18.90
C THR A 764 -16.33 1.37 -18.25
N GLU A 765 -15.38 0.68 -17.67
CA GLU A 765 -14.37 1.31 -16.84
C GLU A 765 -13.02 1.30 -17.54
N PRO A 766 -12.14 2.28 -17.23
CA PRO A 766 -12.40 3.52 -16.53
C PRO A 766 -13.20 4.43 -17.45
N SER A 767 -14.30 4.96 -16.90
CA SER A 767 -15.02 6.04 -17.55
C SER A 767 -15.40 7.09 -16.54
N VAL A 768 -15.58 8.28 -17.07
CA VAL A 768 -16.20 9.37 -16.35
C VAL A 768 -17.62 9.52 -16.87
N VAL A 769 -18.59 9.44 -15.97
CA VAL A 769 -19.99 9.59 -16.30
C VAL A 769 -20.44 10.97 -15.84
N ALA A 770 -20.69 11.86 -16.79
CA ALA A 770 -21.35 13.13 -16.50
C ALA A 770 -22.86 12.95 -16.59
N LEU A 771 -23.59 13.46 -15.61
CA LEU A 771 -25.04 13.44 -15.63
C LEU A 771 -25.65 14.82 -15.38
N SER A 772 -26.79 15.06 -16.01
CA SER A 772 -27.64 16.23 -15.79
C SER A 772 -29.07 15.75 -15.59
N CYS A 773 -29.64 16.02 -14.41
CA CYS A 773 -30.98 15.60 -14.04
C CYS A 773 -31.85 16.77 -13.60
N ILE A 774 -33.14 16.71 -13.90
CA ILE A 774 -34.12 17.63 -13.30
C ILE A 774 -34.47 17.13 -11.90
N THR A 775 -34.13 17.93 -10.90
CA THR A 775 -34.47 17.72 -9.49
C THR A 775 -35.81 18.36 -9.14
N LYS A 776 -36.37 17.94 -8.00
CA LYS A 776 -37.71 18.31 -7.56
C LYS A 776 -37.84 19.74 -7.03
#